data_AF-F4LNL6-F1
#
_entry.id   AF-F4LNL6-F1
#
_cell.length_a   1.000
_cell.length_b   1.000
_cell.length_c   1.000
_cell.angle_alpha   90.00
_cell.angle_beta   90.00
_cell.angle_gamma   90.00
#
_symmetry.space_group_name_H-M   'P 1'
#
loop_
_entity.id
_entity.type
_entity.pdbx_description
1 polymer ?
#
loop_
_entity_poly.entity_id
_entity_poly.type
_entity_poly.pdbx_seq_one_letter_code
_entity_poly.pdbx_strand_id
1 'polypeptide(L)'
;MTDTMKLVRRGYSAADAARSETLFTVANGTFGLRGDYEERAGCFHKGTYINGFFDSEPIVYGESAFGYAKEHQTLLNVPDPKNVELTVNGHPFSLDSGTVASFSQTLDFRSGLMTRLVDWIAPDGTCVRIRSERLVPFTRSTCAAIRYDVTVTGHAGDSGHADDSGQTGDRQPVTVRIESAVDASVRNLSAEDDPRVGAKFSSAPLLIDRLSAVPAETDGFDVVSFGAHTRNSGLLLAGTVLSRYSVFEAGGAHTADAVDVCDATEVAAEAEFTDSGECSVCGGRGCIARTFSLAAGQSVRLEKFISYDTARRSDSASNKKQSGSRNGEPQDGTQTGEQDAPLAAFAMVHASEAASAGFPALCREQRAYLDDFWRTAAVSIGADSESERAVRFSLFHLLQSAGKDGRTSIAAKGLTAEGYEGHFFWDSEAYVCPVFTYLKPSVAASLLRFRIGTLPAARERAAQMNAAGALFPWRTIDGAETSAYFPAGTAQYHINADIMFALNRLLTAVPGGAGIPERDTAELAAETARMWMSLGSYIPEKGGRFCINEVTGPDEYTACVNNNAYTNLMARENLRISAALCAHAGSGVSEAERESWLRAADSMYVPYDAASGVYPQDDSFMEKAPWDFAGTPPDHYPLLLHYHPLVIYRYRVLKQPDLVLAQFLLPDQFSLAEKIRNFRFYEPYTTGDSSLSHCIQSIMACEIGDGDKAERYFRRTVAMDIADEHGNTRDGIHTACMAGSWMALVYGFAGFRDYGGKWRFAPQLPRSWTSLSFSLLLRGQRLTVEILPDSVTYSLGSPDAAERPPESASSFIPALSFFHRNRAVTLRCGESRSFSLRSELKAVLCDLDGVITDTAELHYQAWQKIANRYGLHFDRAVNEKLRGVSREASLELILAHNRRISVSSGGEEWTPERIKRAAAEKNGVYVSLLENLGPADILPGIAPLFTELRERGIKIILASASANAPEVCRRLGITERFDAIVDPASVKMMKPEPDIFLAAAALAGVWHTDCVGIEDAQAGIDALNAAGIKSVGIGAALRGADLTVCDTSLLEYRRLAELF
;
A
#
# COMPACT_ATOMS: atom_id res chain seq x y z
N MET A 1 11.53 27.11 4.77
CA MET A 1 10.84 25.89 4.31
C MET A 1 11.32 24.73 5.17
N THR A 2 10.43 23.86 5.62
CA THR A 2 10.78 22.67 6.42
C THR A 2 11.48 21.65 5.53
N ASP A 3 12.62 21.08 5.96
CA ASP A 3 13.30 20.01 5.22
C ASP A 3 12.44 18.73 5.24
N THR A 4 11.89 18.33 4.09
CA THR A 4 10.97 17.20 3.96
C THR A 4 11.67 15.85 3.84
N MET A 5 13.01 15.78 3.82
CA MET A 5 13.75 14.51 3.87
C MET A 5 14.22 14.13 5.28
N LYS A 6 13.71 14.81 6.31
CA LYS A 6 14.04 14.51 7.70
C LYS A 6 12.78 14.40 8.53
N LEU A 7 12.74 13.41 9.41
CA LEU A 7 11.86 13.42 10.57
C LEU A 7 12.65 14.01 11.74
N VAL A 8 12.10 15.05 12.38
CA VAL A 8 12.76 15.72 13.51
C VAL A 8 11.80 15.77 14.69
N ARG A 9 12.26 15.30 15.84
CA ARG A 9 11.62 15.45 17.15
C ARG A 9 12.45 16.40 17.99
N ARG A 10 11.79 17.37 18.65
CA ARG A 10 12.41 18.30 19.61
C ARG A 10 11.76 18.08 20.97
N GLY A 11 12.59 18.06 22.02
CA GLY A 11 12.15 17.76 23.37
C GLY A 11 11.95 16.26 23.64
N TYR A 12 12.07 15.89 24.91
CA TYR A 12 11.82 14.54 25.41
C TYR A 12 10.47 14.49 26.13
N SER A 13 9.72 13.42 25.89
CA SER A 13 8.45 13.08 26.54
C SER A 13 8.41 11.56 26.69
N ALA A 14 8.27 11.07 27.92
CA ALA A 14 8.16 9.65 28.21
C ALA A 14 6.91 9.03 27.59
N ALA A 15 5.81 9.80 27.51
CA ALA A 15 4.55 9.35 26.89
C ALA A 15 4.70 9.06 25.38
N ASP A 16 5.62 9.76 24.70
CA ASP A 16 5.89 9.59 23.27
C ASP A 16 7.01 8.59 22.96
N ALA A 17 7.64 8.00 23.99
CA ALA A 17 8.82 7.14 23.82
C ALA A 17 8.51 5.96 22.89
N ALA A 18 7.47 5.19 23.18
CA ALA A 18 7.11 3.99 22.42
C ALA A 18 6.85 4.26 20.93
N ARG A 19 6.15 5.36 20.61
CA ARG A 19 5.93 5.79 19.22
C ARG A 19 7.24 6.22 18.57
N SER A 20 8.00 7.09 19.25
CA SER A 20 9.26 7.64 18.71
C SER A 20 10.27 6.54 18.41
N GLU A 21 10.38 5.55 19.29
CA GLU A 21 11.22 4.39 19.09
C GLU A 21 10.85 3.61 17.81
N THR A 22 9.57 3.50 17.46
CA THR A 22 9.18 2.93 16.17
C THR A 22 9.65 3.83 15.01
N LEU A 23 9.31 5.12 15.05
CA LEU A 23 9.53 6.06 13.94
C LEU A 23 11.01 6.28 13.61
N PHE A 24 11.89 6.25 14.60
CA PHE A 24 13.34 6.49 14.45
C PHE A 24 14.18 5.20 14.32
N THR A 25 13.54 4.09 13.95
CA THR A 25 14.22 2.83 13.60
C THR A 25 15.12 3.00 12.38
N VAL A 26 16.31 2.40 12.41
CA VAL A 26 17.21 2.25 11.26
C VAL A 26 17.40 0.76 10.95
N ALA A 27 17.32 0.38 9.67
CA ALA A 27 17.43 -1.01 9.23
C ALA A 27 17.99 -1.09 7.80
N ASN A 28 18.22 -2.31 7.28
CA ASN A 28 18.67 -2.52 5.90
C ASN A 28 17.94 -3.67 5.16
N GLY A 29 16.92 -4.26 5.78
CA GLY A 29 16.16 -5.40 5.27
C GLY A 29 16.66 -6.75 5.77
N THR A 30 17.87 -6.81 6.33
CA THR A 30 18.43 -8.00 7.00
C THR A 30 18.24 -7.91 8.50
N PHE A 31 18.55 -6.76 9.11
CA PHE A 31 18.22 -6.50 10.51
C PHE A 31 17.89 -5.03 10.76
N GLY A 32 17.27 -4.75 11.90
CA GLY A 32 16.85 -3.43 12.33
C GLY A 32 17.20 -3.14 13.79
N LEU A 33 17.57 -1.89 14.03
CA LEU A 33 17.82 -1.31 15.33
C LEU A 33 16.70 -0.31 15.62
N ARG A 34 15.82 -0.65 16.56
CA ARG A 34 14.70 0.19 16.96
C ARG A 34 15.19 1.55 17.45
N GLY A 35 14.37 2.59 17.27
CA GLY A 35 14.57 4.01 17.62
C GLY A 35 14.88 4.33 19.09
N ASP A 36 15.06 3.31 19.95
CA ASP A 36 15.39 3.44 21.36
C ASP A 36 16.80 3.99 21.57
N TYR A 37 17.06 4.59 22.73
CA TYR A 37 18.30 5.30 23.00
C TYR A 37 19.46 4.35 23.27
N GLU A 38 20.69 4.83 23.26
CA GLU A 38 21.84 3.98 23.59
C GLU A 38 21.87 3.64 25.09
N GLU A 39 21.35 4.53 25.94
CA GLU A 39 21.26 4.32 27.38
C GLU A 39 20.01 3.49 27.74
N ARG A 40 20.05 2.77 28.87
CA ARG A 40 18.89 1.97 29.32
C ARG A 40 17.70 2.81 29.78
N ALA A 41 17.97 3.93 30.45
CA ALA A 41 16.93 4.81 30.97
C ALA A 41 16.16 5.55 29.85
N GLY A 42 14.91 5.93 30.13
CA GLY A 42 14.08 6.69 29.21
C GLY A 42 13.55 5.95 27.96
N CYS A 43 13.78 4.63 27.86
CA CYS A 43 13.27 3.78 26.76
C CYS A 43 12.01 2.99 27.21
N PHE A 44 11.09 2.79 26.28
CA PHE A 44 9.95 1.88 26.41
C PHE A 44 10.35 0.44 26.13
N HIS A 45 11.03 0.18 24.99
CA HIS A 45 11.41 -1.17 24.59
C HIS A 45 12.73 -1.21 23.81
N LYS A 46 13.69 -2.00 24.29
CA LYS A 46 14.97 -2.26 23.61
C LYS A 46 14.75 -3.27 22.49
N GLY A 47 14.77 -2.81 21.23
CA GLY A 47 14.46 -3.66 20.08
C GLY A 47 15.64 -3.85 19.13
N THR A 48 16.04 -5.11 18.91
CA THR A 48 16.93 -5.51 17.82
C THR A 48 16.34 -6.73 17.13
N TYR A 49 16.12 -6.63 15.81
CA TYR A 49 15.36 -7.65 15.08
C TYR A 49 16.11 -8.09 13.82
N ILE A 50 16.22 -9.39 13.59
CA ILE A 50 16.79 -9.96 12.37
C ILE A 50 15.67 -10.57 11.53
N ASN A 51 15.56 -10.15 10.27
CA ASN A 51 14.53 -10.61 9.35
C ASN A 51 14.63 -12.13 9.15
N GLY A 52 13.51 -12.83 9.34
CA GLY A 52 13.49 -14.29 9.25
C GLY A 52 14.12 -15.05 10.42
N PHE A 53 14.52 -14.37 11.51
CA PHE A 53 15.04 -15.02 12.72
C PHE A 53 13.95 -15.16 13.79
N PHE A 54 13.45 -16.37 13.98
CA PHE A 54 12.28 -16.67 14.79
C PHE A 54 12.48 -17.93 15.64
N ASP A 55 11.63 -18.12 16.63
CA ASP A 55 11.42 -19.44 17.23
C ASP A 55 9.97 -19.88 17.05
N SER A 56 9.71 -21.19 17.20
CA SER A 56 8.40 -21.79 16.97
C SER A 56 7.89 -22.48 18.23
N GLU A 57 6.58 -22.53 18.41
CA GLU A 57 5.96 -23.32 19.48
C GLU A 57 4.65 -23.96 19.01
N PRO A 58 4.24 -25.11 19.61
CA PRO A 58 3.00 -25.76 19.24
C PRO A 58 1.78 -24.90 19.58
N ILE A 59 0.84 -24.79 18.65
CA ILE A 59 -0.44 -24.13 18.88
C ILE A 59 -1.32 -25.03 19.73
N VAL A 60 -1.79 -24.50 20.87
CA VAL A 60 -2.71 -25.20 21.76
C VAL A 60 -4.14 -24.87 21.37
N TYR A 61 -4.83 -25.81 20.73
CA TYR A 61 -6.26 -25.70 20.44
C TYR A 61 -7.11 -26.31 21.55
N GLY A 62 -8.24 -25.67 21.86
CA GLY A 62 -9.28 -26.30 22.69
C GLY A 62 -9.93 -27.51 22.01
N GLU A 63 -10.01 -27.49 20.68
CA GLU A 63 -10.43 -28.60 19.83
C GLU A 63 -9.61 -28.55 18.53
N SER A 64 -8.87 -29.62 18.23
CA SER A 64 -8.02 -29.69 17.03
C SER A 64 -8.77 -30.35 15.89
N ALA A 65 -8.59 -29.84 14.67
CA ALA A 65 -9.05 -30.49 13.44
C ALA A 65 -7.88 -30.80 12.48
N PHE A 66 -8.13 -31.69 11.52
CA PHE A 66 -7.15 -31.99 10.48
C PHE A 66 -6.85 -30.75 9.64
N GLY A 67 -5.58 -30.54 9.30
CA GLY A 67 -5.14 -29.39 8.50
C GLY A 67 -4.99 -28.08 9.28
N TYR A 68 -5.25 -28.04 10.60
CA TYR A 68 -4.90 -26.88 11.42
C TYR A 68 -3.39 -26.66 11.45
N ALA A 69 -2.97 -25.39 11.53
CA ALA A 69 -1.57 -25.04 11.75
C ALA A 69 -1.09 -25.68 13.04
N LYS A 70 0.09 -26.30 13.02
CA LYS A 70 0.62 -27.03 14.18
C LYS A 70 1.42 -26.15 15.11
N GLU A 71 2.17 -25.22 14.55
CA GLU A 71 3.11 -24.36 15.26
C GLU A 71 2.83 -22.90 14.92
N HIS A 72 2.95 -22.01 15.90
CA HIS A 72 3.13 -20.59 15.62
C HIS A 72 4.62 -20.29 15.51
N GLN A 73 4.94 -19.22 14.81
CA GLN A 73 6.32 -18.72 14.65
C GLN A 73 6.36 -17.31 15.22
N THR A 74 7.44 -16.90 15.86
CA THR A 74 7.57 -15.49 16.24
C THR A 74 8.99 -14.99 16.12
N LEU A 75 9.13 -13.86 15.42
CA LEU A 75 10.34 -13.05 15.34
C LEU A 75 10.88 -12.77 16.75
N LEU A 76 12.19 -12.94 16.93
CA LEU A 76 12.81 -12.74 18.23
C LEU A 76 13.45 -11.36 18.37
N ASN A 77 13.35 -10.80 19.57
CA ASN A 77 14.22 -9.72 20.01
C ASN A 77 15.59 -10.32 20.38
N VAL A 78 16.64 -9.97 19.63
CA VAL A 78 17.98 -10.55 19.78
C VAL A 78 18.89 -9.66 20.63
N PRO A 79 20.03 -10.16 21.17
CA PRO A 79 20.89 -9.40 22.09
C PRO A 79 21.18 -7.99 21.60
N ASP A 80 20.93 -6.98 22.44
CA ASP A 80 21.00 -5.57 22.08
C ASP A 80 22.45 -5.08 22.08
N PRO A 81 22.98 -4.59 20.95
CA PRO A 81 24.35 -4.13 20.85
C PRO A 81 24.47 -2.62 21.10
N LYS A 82 23.35 -1.90 21.29
CA LYS A 82 23.32 -0.44 21.31
C LYS A 82 23.77 0.15 22.63
N ASN A 83 23.76 -0.65 23.71
CA ASN A 83 23.97 -0.15 25.05
C ASN A 83 25.27 0.64 25.23
N VAL A 84 25.12 1.89 25.68
CA VAL A 84 26.18 2.78 26.16
C VAL A 84 25.69 3.40 27.46
N GLU A 85 26.41 3.23 28.57
CA GLU A 85 26.10 3.93 29.82
C GLU A 85 27.15 5.03 30.06
N LEU A 86 26.69 6.22 30.40
CA LEU A 86 27.54 7.40 30.61
C LEU A 86 27.46 7.85 32.07
N THR A 87 28.61 8.13 32.68
CA THR A 87 28.73 8.73 34.00
C THR A 87 29.65 9.95 33.93
N VAL A 88 29.20 11.10 34.46
CA VAL A 88 29.96 12.36 34.52
C VAL A 88 30.17 12.73 35.98
N ASN A 89 31.43 12.84 36.44
CA ASN A 89 31.81 13.07 37.84
C ASN A 89 31.12 12.14 38.84
N GLY A 90 30.89 10.87 38.45
CA GLY A 90 30.17 9.89 39.27
C GLY A 90 28.64 9.96 39.16
N HIS A 91 28.08 10.93 38.45
CA HIS A 91 26.64 11.02 38.18
C HIS A 91 26.25 10.31 36.88
N PRO A 92 25.40 9.28 36.92
CA PRO A 92 24.93 8.61 35.71
C PRO A 92 24.03 9.54 34.89
N PHE A 93 24.26 9.59 33.59
CA PHE A 93 23.37 10.26 32.66
C PHE A 93 22.03 9.52 32.60
N SER A 94 20.95 10.28 32.62
CA SER A 94 19.60 9.79 32.39
C SER A 94 18.75 10.91 31.81
N LEU A 95 17.75 10.55 31.00
CA LEU A 95 16.73 11.50 30.56
C LEU A 95 15.73 11.84 31.68
N ASP A 96 15.70 11.04 32.74
CA ASP A 96 14.79 11.16 33.89
C ASP A 96 15.46 11.80 35.12
N SER A 97 16.78 12.01 35.11
CA SER A 97 17.53 12.64 36.21
C SER A 97 18.61 13.63 35.72
N GLY A 98 18.96 14.61 36.56
CA GLY A 98 19.68 15.80 36.11
C GLY A 98 18.76 16.78 35.37
N THR A 99 19.32 17.70 34.56
CA THR A 99 18.52 18.64 33.75
C THR A 99 18.86 18.50 32.27
N VAL A 100 17.89 18.10 31.45
CA VAL A 100 18.01 18.11 29.98
C VAL A 100 17.72 19.52 29.47
N ALA A 101 18.77 20.27 29.14
CA ALA A 101 18.67 21.64 28.65
C ALA A 101 18.14 21.69 27.20
N SER A 102 18.52 20.72 26.37
CA SER A 102 17.99 20.58 25.02
C SER A 102 17.99 19.10 24.59
N PHE A 103 17.02 18.72 23.76
CA PHE A 103 16.92 17.39 23.15
C PHE A 103 16.46 17.53 21.71
N SER A 104 17.12 16.84 20.79
CA SER A 104 16.60 16.59 19.45
C SER A 104 16.98 15.21 18.95
N GLN A 105 16.08 14.63 18.15
CA GLN A 105 16.27 13.36 17.47
C GLN A 105 15.88 13.56 16.01
N THR A 106 16.75 13.18 15.08
CA THR A 106 16.57 13.36 13.65
C THR A 106 16.82 12.05 12.93
N LEU A 107 15.94 11.66 12.01
CA LEU A 107 16.17 10.60 11.04
C LEU A 107 16.23 11.26 9.65
N ASP A 108 17.40 11.22 9.01
CA ASP A 108 17.60 11.76 7.67
C ASP A 108 17.45 10.66 6.62
N PHE A 109 16.42 10.77 5.78
CA PHE A 109 16.09 9.76 4.77
C PHE A 109 17.08 9.74 3.62
N ARG A 110 17.86 10.82 3.41
CA ARG A 110 18.90 10.88 2.36
C ARG A 110 20.10 10.04 2.75
N SER A 111 20.50 10.08 4.02
CA SER A 111 21.70 9.39 4.52
C SER A 111 21.40 8.11 5.29
N GLY A 112 20.14 7.88 5.69
CA GLY A 112 19.74 6.76 6.55
C GLY A 112 20.36 6.84 7.95
N LEU A 113 20.74 8.05 8.38
CA LEU A 113 21.38 8.31 9.65
C LEU A 113 20.33 8.77 10.67
N MET A 114 20.29 8.10 11.82
CA MET A 114 19.61 8.61 13.01
C MET A 114 20.62 9.36 13.86
N THR A 115 20.32 10.60 14.22
CA THR A 115 21.14 11.47 15.07
C THR A 115 20.34 11.94 16.27
N ARG A 116 20.89 11.82 17.47
CA ARG A 116 20.34 12.38 18.71
C ARG A 116 21.34 13.35 19.31
N LEU A 117 20.85 14.52 19.70
CA LEU A 117 21.62 15.55 20.42
C LEU A 117 20.94 15.83 21.75
N VAL A 118 21.71 15.77 22.83
CA VAL A 118 21.25 16.07 24.19
C VAL A 118 22.25 17.00 24.86
N ASP A 119 21.79 18.17 25.31
CA ASP A 119 22.54 18.99 26.24
C ASP A 119 22.06 18.66 27.65
N TRP A 120 22.95 18.12 28.49
CA TRP A 120 22.63 17.65 29.84
C TRP A 120 23.47 18.37 30.88
N ILE A 121 22.80 18.76 31.96
CA ILE A 121 23.42 19.34 33.15
C ILE A 121 23.34 18.28 34.25
N ALA A 122 24.51 17.79 34.65
CA ALA A 122 24.66 16.83 35.74
C ALA A 122 24.24 17.46 37.08
N PRO A 123 23.90 16.65 38.10
CA PRO A 123 23.50 17.15 39.43
C PRO A 123 24.53 18.06 40.11
N ASP A 124 25.81 17.91 39.80
CA ASP A 124 26.89 18.76 40.31
C ASP A 124 27.03 20.10 39.55
N GLY A 125 26.23 20.33 38.51
CA GLY A 125 26.27 21.51 37.65
C GLY A 125 27.09 21.35 36.37
N THR A 126 27.79 20.21 36.17
CA THR A 126 28.61 19.99 34.97
C THR A 126 27.76 19.89 33.72
N CYS A 127 28.09 20.67 32.69
CA CYS A 127 27.37 20.67 31.42
C CYS A 127 28.12 19.81 30.40
N VAL A 128 27.42 18.85 29.80
CA VAL A 128 27.91 18.03 28.70
C VAL A 128 26.95 18.04 27.52
N ARG A 129 27.50 17.92 26.32
CA ARG A 129 26.75 17.65 25.10
C ARG A 129 27.00 16.22 24.66
N ILE A 130 25.92 15.50 24.41
CA ILE A 130 25.92 14.14 23.91
C ILE A 130 25.41 14.17 22.48
N ARG A 131 26.21 13.64 21.54
CA ARG A 131 25.80 13.39 20.16
C ARG A 131 25.90 11.91 19.86
N SER A 132 24.76 11.28 19.64
CA SER A 132 24.68 9.89 19.19
C SER A 132 24.28 9.86 17.73
N GLU A 133 24.99 9.10 16.92
CA GLU A 133 24.69 8.85 15.52
C GLU A 133 24.73 7.36 15.22
N ARG A 134 23.78 6.85 14.44
CA ARG A 134 23.77 5.44 14.07
C ARG A 134 23.17 5.17 12.71
N LEU A 135 23.66 4.09 12.09
CA LEU A 135 23.20 3.59 10.81
C LEU A 135 23.30 2.07 10.72
N VAL A 136 22.47 1.50 9.84
CA VAL A 136 22.51 0.10 9.43
C VAL A 136 22.71 0.08 7.90
N PRO A 137 23.96 0.00 7.40
CA PRO A 137 24.24 0.20 5.98
C PRO A 137 23.55 -0.82 5.06
N PHE A 138 22.97 -0.34 3.95
CA PHE A 138 22.42 -1.20 2.90
C PHE A 138 23.48 -2.00 2.11
N THR A 139 24.73 -1.53 2.10
CA THR A 139 25.85 -2.16 1.37
C THR A 139 26.51 -3.28 2.17
N ARG A 140 26.24 -3.36 3.48
CA ARG A 140 26.82 -4.34 4.40
C ARG A 140 25.70 -4.95 5.25
N SER A 141 25.04 -5.96 4.67
CA SER A 141 23.78 -6.51 5.18
C SER A 141 23.81 -6.94 6.65
N THR A 142 24.95 -7.40 7.15
CA THR A 142 25.13 -7.92 8.51
C THR A 142 25.64 -6.89 9.52
N CYS A 143 25.93 -5.65 9.10
CA CYS A 143 26.64 -4.67 9.93
C CYS A 143 25.77 -3.46 10.35
N ALA A 144 26.11 -2.87 11.49
CA ALA A 144 25.66 -1.55 11.94
C ALA A 144 26.82 -0.78 12.58
N ALA A 145 26.67 0.54 12.72
CA ALA A 145 27.63 1.35 13.43
C ALA A 145 26.96 2.44 14.28
N ILE A 146 27.58 2.74 15.43
CA ILE A 146 27.18 3.81 16.34
C ILE A 146 28.40 4.69 16.58
N ARG A 147 28.21 6.01 16.55
CA ARG A 147 29.18 7.01 17.00
C ARG A 147 28.55 7.79 18.15
N TYR A 148 29.24 7.86 19.28
CA TYR A 148 28.74 8.49 20.50
C TYR A 148 29.79 9.47 21.03
N ASP A 149 29.54 10.76 20.88
CA ASP A 149 30.41 11.85 21.29
C ASP A 149 29.90 12.46 22.59
N VAL A 150 30.79 12.64 23.56
CA VAL A 150 30.54 13.37 24.82
C VAL A 150 31.51 14.55 24.90
N THR A 151 30.98 15.76 24.82
CA THR A 151 31.75 17.01 24.89
C THR A 151 31.48 17.70 26.22
N VAL A 152 32.52 18.06 26.97
CA VAL A 152 32.38 18.92 28.16
C VAL A 152 32.19 20.36 27.69
N THR A 153 31.01 20.94 27.91
CA THR A 153 30.69 22.29 27.39
C THR A 153 30.90 23.39 28.42
N GLY A 154 30.95 23.06 29.72
CA GLY A 154 31.19 24.02 30.79
C GLY A 154 30.52 23.60 32.09
N HIS A 155 30.11 24.60 32.89
CA HIS A 155 29.40 24.41 34.14
C HIS A 155 28.19 25.37 34.24
N ALA A 156 27.10 24.92 34.84
CA ALA A 156 25.87 25.70 34.95
C ALA A 156 26.10 26.91 35.86
N GLY A 157 25.72 28.10 35.38
CA GLY A 157 25.93 29.37 36.10
C GLY A 157 27.12 30.20 35.62
N ASP A 158 27.89 29.72 34.64
CA ASP A 158 28.85 30.55 33.90
C ASP A 158 28.12 31.61 33.08
N SER A 159 27.85 32.77 33.68
CA SER A 159 27.55 33.98 32.92
C SER A 159 28.79 34.34 32.12
N GLY A 160 28.71 34.33 30.79
CA GLY A 160 29.81 34.58 29.84
C GLY A 160 30.46 35.97 29.91
N HIS A 161 30.98 36.36 31.07
CA HIS A 161 31.99 37.38 31.20
C HIS A 161 33.35 36.69 31.14
N ALA A 162 33.94 36.70 29.94
CA ALA A 162 35.38 36.64 29.83
C ALA A 162 35.94 37.80 30.65
N ASP A 163 36.62 37.49 31.74
CA ASP A 163 37.48 38.42 32.43
C ASP A 163 38.63 38.79 31.49
N ASP A 164 38.95 40.09 31.45
CA ASP A 164 39.97 40.72 30.60
C ASP A 164 41.42 40.27 30.95
N SER A 165 41.55 39.18 31.70
CA SER A 165 42.80 38.56 32.17
C SER A 165 43.23 37.32 31.37
N GLY A 166 42.39 36.76 30.51
CA GLY A 166 42.77 35.63 29.63
C GLY A 166 43.24 34.37 30.37
N GLN A 167 42.90 34.23 31.66
CA GLN A 167 43.16 33.03 32.45
C GLN A 167 41.83 32.32 32.70
N THR A 168 41.56 31.27 31.92
CA THR A 168 40.59 30.25 32.33
C THR A 168 41.08 29.69 33.66
N GLY A 169 40.42 30.05 34.76
CA GLY A 169 40.74 29.52 36.08
C GLY A 169 40.87 28.00 36.04
N ASP A 170 41.84 27.48 36.80
CA ASP A 170 42.24 26.08 36.95
C ASP A 170 41.02 25.20 37.30
N ARG A 171 40.23 24.83 36.28
CA ARG A 171 39.04 24.01 36.45
C ARG A 171 39.47 22.58 36.56
N GLN A 172 38.99 21.92 37.62
CA GLN A 172 39.23 20.50 37.78
C GLN A 172 38.76 19.73 36.53
N PRO A 173 39.56 18.77 36.05
CA PRO A 173 39.17 17.92 34.94
C PRO A 173 37.85 17.20 35.24
N VAL A 174 36.96 17.14 34.25
CA VAL A 174 35.70 16.40 34.35
C VAL A 174 35.98 14.94 34.08
N THR A 175 35.60 14.07 35.02
CA THR A 175 35.71 12.63 34.86
C THR A 175 34.52 12.11 34.05
N VAL A 176 34.78 11.55 32.88
CA VAL A 176 33.78 10.94 32.00
C VAL A 176 34.04 9.44 31.92
N ARG A 177 33.11 8.61 32.39
CA ARG A 177 33.16 7.16 32.25
C ARG A 177 32.12 6.70 31.24
N ILE A 178 32.55 5.96 30.22
CA ILE A 178 31.71 5.38 29.19
C ILE A 178 31.80 3.86 29.27
N GLU A 179 30.66 3.20 29.32
CA GLU A 179 30.55 1.74 29.33
C GLU A 179 29.85 1.24 28.08
N SER A 180 30.59 0.57 27.21
CA SER A 180 30.06 -0.09 26.00
C SER A 180 29.62 -1.51 26.37
N ALA A 181 28.36 -1.84 26.08
CA ALA A 181 27.79 -3.14 26.45
C ALA A 181 27.03 -3.82 25.31
N VAL A 182 26.87 -5.13 25.45
CA VAL A 182 25.85 -5.96 24.79
C VAL A 182 24.94 -6.53 25.86
N ASP A 183 23.63 -6.39 25.67
CA ASP A 183 22.61 -6.93 26.55
C ASP A 183 21.91 -8.14 25.92
N ALA A 184 22.30 -9.35 26.33
CA ALA A 184 21.69 -10.60 25.89
C ALA A 184 20.50 -11.03 26.77
N SER A 185 20.07 -10.20 27.72
CA SER A 185 18.93 -10.48 28.61
C SER A 185 17.58 -9.96 28.08
N VAL A 186 17.57 -9.38 26.87
CA VAL A 186 16.38 -8.84 26.22
C VAL A 186 15.25 -9.88 26.08
N ARG A 187 14.02 -9.36 25.98
CA ARG A 187 12.79 -10.14 25.86
C ARG A 187 11.92 -9.56 24.75
N ASN A 188 11.10 -10.39 24.13
CA ASN A 188 10.00 -9.93 23.28
C ASN A 188 8.94 -9.21 24.11
N LEU A 189 8.23 -8.26 23.50
CA LEU A 189 6.96 -7.77 24.04
C LEU A 189 5.92 -8.90 24.06
N SER A 190 5.10 -8.91 25.11
CA SER A 190 3.94 -9.81 25.24
C SER A 190 2.69 -9.02 25.61
N ALA A 191 1.53 -9.43 25.09
CA ALA A 191 0.23 -8.92 25.49
C ALA A 191 -0.72 -10.09 25.81
N GLU A 192 -1.58 -9.92 26.82
CA GLU A 192 -2.52 -10.97 27.22
C GLU A 192 -3.75 -11.03 26.28
N ASP A 193 -4.30 -9.87 25.90
CA ASP A 193 -5.63 -9.75 25.29
C ASP A 193 -5.65 -9.30 23.81
N ASP A 194 -4.50 -8.97 23.20
CA ASP A 194 -4.42 -8.58 21.79
C ASP A 194 -3.59 -9.59 20.98
N PRO A 195 -4.23 -10.42 20.13
CA PRO A 195 -3.52 -11.42 19.32
C PRO A 195 -2.66 -10.80 18.21
N ARG A 196 -2.65 -9.47 18.06
CA ARG A 196 -1.78 -8.74 17.13
C ARG A 196 -0.46 -8.31 17.79
N VAL A 197 -0.36 -8.37 19.13
CA VAL A 197 0.76 -7.84 19.91
C VAL A 197 1.50 -8.97 20.63
N GLY A 198 2.63 -9.40 20.04
CA GLY A 198 3.69 -10.11 20.73
C GLY A 198 3.56 -11.63 20.85
N ALA A 199 4.73 -12.27 20.98
CA ALA A 199 4.92 -13.71 21.10
C ALA A 199 4.50 -14.22 22.48
N LYS A 200 3.59 -15.20 22.55
CA LYS A 200 3.46 -16.03 23.75
C LYS A 200 4.41 -17.22 23.60
N PHE A 201 5.52 -17.16 24.32
CA PHE A 201 6.41 -18.30 24.50
C PHE A 201 6.21 -18.92 25.88
N SER A 202 6.08 -20.24 25.94
CA SER A 202 6.03 -21.03 27.16
C SER A 202 7.36 -21.08 27.93
N SER A 203 8.47 -20.80 27.23
CA SER A 203 9.83 -20.83 27.77
C SER A 203 10.74 -19.82 27.05
N ALA A 204 11.98 -19.62 27.53
CA ALA A 204 12.89 -18.68 26.88
C ALA A 204 13.23 -19.17 25.45
N PRO A 205 12.87 -18.42 24.39
CA PRO A 205 12.99 -18.89 23.00
C PRO A 205 14.43 -18.81 22.49
N LEU A 206 15.23 -17.87 23.00
CA LEU A 206 16.64 -17.71 22.66
C LEU A 206 17.51 -18.18 23.83
N LEU A 207 18.45 -19.07 23.54
CA LEU A 207 19.44 -19.59 24.48
C LEU A 207 20.79 -18.98 24.16
N ILE A 208 21.43 -18.35 25.16
CA ILE A 208 22.77 -17.77 25.02
C ILE A 208 23.81 -18.84 25.35
N ASP A 209 24.59 -19.23 24.35
CA ASP A 209 25.62 -20.26 24.45
C ASP A 209 26.92 -19.71 25.02
N ARG A 210 27.28 -18.49 24.59
CA ARG A 210 28.48 -17.79 25.04
C ARG A 210 28.25 -16.29 25.04
N LEU A 211 28.92 -15.63 25.97
CA LEU A 211 29.03 -14.17 26.03
C LEU A 211 30.43 -13.86 26.57
N SER A 212 31.16 -13.02 25.85
CA SER A 212 32.54 -12.65 26.19
C SER A 212 32.74 -11.15 26.01
N ALA A 213 33.57 -10.59 26.87
CA ALA A 213 34.04 -9.22 26.79
C ALA A 213 35.56 -9.24 26.99
N VAL A 214 36.30 -8.70 26.03
CA VAL A 214 37.76 -8.71 25.99
C VAL A 214 38.22 -7.26 25.75
N PRO A 215 38.78 -6.59 26.76
CA PRO A 215 39.33 -5.25 26.59
C PRO A 215 40.61 -5.29 25.74
N ALA A 216 40.84 -4.25 24.95
CA ALA A 216 42.11 -4.05 24.26
C ALA A 216 43.23 -3.74 25.27
N GLU A 217 44.40 -4.37 25.10
CA GLU A 217 45.59 -4.13 25.93
C GLU A 217 46.33 -2.82 25.56
N THR A 218 46.25 -2.36 24.30
CA THR A 218 46.82 -1.09 23.74
C THR A 218 45.91 -0.58 22.59
N ASP A 219 46.26 0.52 21.89
CA ASP A 219 45.51 1.11 20.75
C ASP A 219 44.90 0.03 19.81
N GLY A 220 43.62 -0.27 20.01
CA GLY A 220 42.93 -1.41 19.43
C GLY A 220 41.42 -1.39 19.72
N PHE A 221 40.73 -2.49 19.46
CA PHE A 221 39.28 -2.59 19.67
C PHE A 221 38.96 -3.39 20.93
N ASP A 222 38.11 -2.81 21.78
CA ASP A 222 37.39 -3.55 22.80
C ASP A 222 36.37 -4.47 22.12
N VAL A 223 36.36 -5.75 22.48
CA VAL A 223 35.56 -6.78 21.82
C VAL A 223 34.51 -7.34 22.77
N VAL A 224 33.24 -7.24 22.40
CA VAL A 224 32.15 -7.99 23.05
C VAL A 224 31.54 -8.92 22.00
N SER A 225 31.47 -10.22 22.29
CA SER A 225 30.89 -11.20 21.36
C SER A 225 30.00 -12.21 22.06
N PHE A 226 28.99 -12.70 21.35
CA PHE A 226 28.08 -13.72 21.86
C PHE A 226 27.72 -14.74 20.78
N GLY A 227 27.26 -15.90 21.23
CA GLY A 227 26.65 -16.94 20.42
C GLY A 227 25.34 -17.37 21.07
N ALA A 228 24.33 -17.62 20.26
CA ALA A 228 23.02 -18.02 20.72
C ALA A 228 22.34 -18.95 19.71
N HIS A 229 21.35 -19.69 20.17
CA HIS A 229 20.47 -20.48 19.32
C HIS A 229 19.02 -20.45 19.78
N THR A 230 18.11 -20.60 18.83
CA THR A 230 16.67 -20.72 19.10
C THR A 230 16.36 -22.10 19.66
N ARG A 231 15.42 -22.19 20.60
CA ARG A 231 15.11 -23.44 21.30
C ARG A 231 14.52 -24.50 20.37
N ASN A 232 13.54 -24.13 19.55
CA ASN A 232 12.73 -25.08 18.80
C ASN A 232 13.02 -25.03 17.29
N SER A 233 13.26 -23.85 16.72
CA SER A 233 13.49 -23.66 15.28
C SER A 233 14.91 -24.00 14.80
N GLY A 234 15.85 -24.24 15.71
CA GLY A 234 17.23 -24.65 15.37
C GLY A 234 18.05 -23.62 14.59
N LEU A 235 17.69 -22.34 14.65
CA LEU A 235 18.47 -21.23 14.10
C LEU A 235 19.62 -20.88 15.04
N LEU A 236 20.77 -20.55 14.46
CA LEU A 236 21.99 -20.12 15.13
C LEU A 236 22.23 -18.63 14.91
N LEU A 237 22.78 -17.97 15.91
CA LEU A 237 23.11 -16.54 15.90
C LEU A 237 24.50 -16.33 16.50
N ALA A 238 25.31 -15.52 15.84
CA ALA A 238 26.51 -14.94 16.43
C ALA A 238 26.50 -13.43 16.23
N GLY A 239 27.01 -12.70 17.21
CA GLY A 239 27.22 -11.26 17.06
C GLY A 239 28.52 -10.80 17.70
N THR A 240 29.10 -9.76 17.11
CA THR A 240 30.35 -9.14 17.56
C THR A 240 30.19 -7.63 17.56
N VAL A 241 30.69 -6.99 18.63
CA VAL A 241 30.78 -5.55 18.76
C VAL A 241 32.24 -5.17 19.01
N LEU A 242 32.80 -4.39 18.09
CA LEU A 242 34.12 -3.77 18.23
C LEU A 242 33.94 -2.31 18.64
N SER A 243 34.55 -1.91 19.76
CA SER A 243 34.49 -0.54 20.27
C SER A 243 35.87 0.11 20.25
N ARG A 244 35.97 1.35 19.76
CA ARG A 244 37.19 2.17 19.84
C ARG A 244 36.89 3.54 20.42
N TYR A 245 37.89 4.15 21.05
CA TYR A 245 37.78 5.45 21.69
C TYR A 245 38.78 6.45 21.13
N SER A 246 38.40 7.72 21.06
CA SER A 246 39.28 8.80 20.60
C SER A 246 38.98 10.09 21.36
N VAL A 247 40.01 10.87 21.70
CA VAL A 247 39.88 12.15 22.40
C VAL A 247 40.33 13.28 21.47
N PHE A 248 39.59 14.39 21.46
CA PHE A 248 39.90 15.55 20.62
C PHE A 248 39.51 16.87 21.29
N GLU A 249 40.22 17.94 20.91
CA GLU A 249 39.91 19.32 21.32
C GLU A 249 38.89 19.94 20.35
N ALA A 250 37.93 20.72 20.87
CA ALA A 250 36.93 21.37 20.04
C ALA A 250 37.51 22.50 19.17
N GLY A 251 37.52 22.30 17.85
CA GLY A 251 37.67 23.38 16.87
C GLY A 251 36.33 24.06 16.57
N GLY A 252 36.18 25.32 16.99
CA GLY A 252 35.33 26.38 16.39
C GLY A 252 33.84 26.12 16.10
N ALA A 253 32.97 26.73 16.91
CA ALA A 253 31.57 27.12 16.62
C ALA A 253 30.70 26.12 15.81
N HIS A 254 30.09 25.17 16.51
CA HIS A 254 28.95 24.41 15.99
C HIS A 254 27.71 25.30 15.86
N THR A 255 27.46 25.85 14.67
CA THR A 255 26.13 26.37 14.31
C THR A 255 25.18 25.19 14.15
N ALA A 256 24.01 25.27 14.79
CA ALA A 256 23.01 24.20 14.90
C ALA A 256 22.37 23.73 13.56
N ASP A 257 22.82 24.20 12.40
CA ASP A 257 22.19 23.95 11.10
C ASP A 257 23.11 23.37 10.00
N ALA A 258 24.35 22.97 10.30
CA ALA A 258 25.25 22.39 9.30
C ALA A 258 25.28 20.84 9.38
N VAL A 259 24.59 20.18 8.45
CA VAL A 259 24.67 18.73 8.18
C VAL A 259 25.81 18.45 7.19
N ASP A 260 26.98 19.07 7.39
CA ASP A 260 28.19 18.64 6.70
C ASP A 260 28.90 17.59 7.55
N VAL A 261 28.56 16.34 7.25
CA VAL A 261 29.42 15.20 7.55
C VAL A 261 30.68 15.42 6.72
N CYS A 262 31.79 15.87 7.33
CA CYS A 262 33.17 15.41 7.03
C CYS A 262 34.32 16.29 7.59
N ASP A 263 34.15 17.57 7.97
CA ASP A 263 35.32 18.47 8.10
C ASP A 263 35.63 19.00 9.51
N ALA A 264 35.70 18.12 10.52
CA ALA A 264 36.46 18.46 11.72
C ALA A 264 37.91 18.02 11.51
N THR A 265 38.84 18.98 11.49
CA THR A 265 40.28 18.70 11.48
C THR A 265 40.63 18.00 12.80
N GLU A 266 40.86 16.69 12.73
CA GLU A 266 41.31 15.88 13.87
C GLU A 266 42.72 16.32 14.27
N VAL A 267 42.83 17.09 15.36
CA VAL A 267 44.10 17.24 16.07
C VAL A 267 44.12 16.17 17.15
N ALA A 268 44.82 15.06 16.88
CA ALA A 268 45.01 14.00 17.86
C ALA A 268 45.79 14.55 19.06
N ALA A 269 45.10 14.73 20.19
CA ALA A 269 45.76 14.90 21.47
C ALA A 269 46.23 13.51 21.96
N GLU A 270 47.43 13.44 22.57
CA GLU A 270 47.89 12.20 23.21
C GLU A 270 46.86 11.79 24.27
N ALA A 271 46.24 10.61 24.10
CA ALA A 271 45.21 10.11 24.99
C ALA A 271 45.85 9.61 26.30
N GLU A 272 45.66 10.32 27.42
CA GLU A 272 45.92 9.76 28.74
C GLU A 272 44.76 8.85 29.15
N PHE A 273 44.92 7.54 28.95
CA PHE A 273 44.06 6.52 29.53
C PHE A 273 44.29 6.48 31.04
N THR A 274 43.24 6.67 31.85
CA THR A 274 43.39 6.55 33.30
C THR A 274 43.34 5.09 33.79
N ASP A 275 42.88 4.12 32.95
CA ASP A 275 42.79 2.70 33.30
C ASP A 275 42.77 1.75 32.07
N SER A 276 43.24 0.51 32.29
CA SER A 276 43.26 -0.66 31.40
C SER A 276 41.90 -1.23 30.99
N GLY A 277 40.79 -0.72 31.56
CA GLY A 277 39.41 -1.01 31.17
C GLY A 277 38.75 -2.06 32.07
N GLU A 278 37.67 -1.66 32.75
CA GLU A 278 36.90 -2.57 33.61
C GLU A 278 35.99 -3.45 32.75
N CYS A 279 36.29 -4.74 32.68
CA CYS A 279 35.47 -5.73 31.97
C CYS A 279 34.59 -6.51 32.95
N SER A 280 33.31 -6.73 32.59
CA SER A 280 32.43 -7.64 33.32
C SER A 280 31.50 -8.42 32.39
N VAL A 281 31.27 -9.70 32.73
CA VAL A 281 30.22 -10.53 32.14
C VAL A 281 29.35 -11.05 33.27
N CYS A 282 28.15 -10.47 33.43
CA CYS A 282 27.23 -10.85 34.49
C CYS A 282 25.77 -10.69 34.06
N GLY A 283 24.90 -11.60 34.49
CA GLY A 283 23.44 -11.48 34.26
C GLY A 283 23.01 -11.41 32.79
N GLY A 284 23.76 -12.02 31.86
CA GLY A 284 23.47 -11.93 30.42
C GLY A 284 23.95 -10.63 29.76
N ARG A 285 24.79 -9.85 30.44
CA ARG A 285 25.37 -8.60 29.94
C ARG A 285 26.88 -8.73 29.89
N GLY A 286 27.48 -8.34 28.76
CA GLY A 286 28.93 -8.20 28.60
C GLY A 286 29.25 -6.74 28.38
N CYS A 287 30.11 -6.15 29.20
CA CYS A 287 30.47 -4.74 29.08
C CYS A 287 31.95 -4.47 29.38
N ILE A 288 32.44 -3.39 28.78
CA ILE A 288 33.78 -2.84 28.99
C ILE A 288 33.64 -1.34 29.24
N ALA A 289 34.17 -0.86 30.37
CA ALA A 289 34.14 0.54 30.73
C ALA A 289 35.52 1.19 30.60
N ARG A 290 35.52 2.44 30.11
CA ARG A 290 36.69 3.32 29.99
C ARG A 290 36.40 4.64 30.69
N THR A 291 37.40 5.19 31.37
CA THR A 291 37.31 6.47 32.07
C THR A 291 38.29 7.46 31.46
N PHE A 292 37.84 8.70 31.29
CA PHE A 292 38.55 9.79 30.66
C PHE A 292 38.51 11.02 31.56
N SER A 293 39.60 11.79 31.53
CA SER A 293 39.71 13.07 32.22
C SER A 293 39.69 14.18 31.17
N LEU A 294 38.62 14.98 31.12
CA LEU A 294 38.38 15.96 30.06
C LEU A 294 38.34 17.40 30.60
N ALA A 295 39.05 18.30 29.95
CA ALA A 295 38.90 19.75 30.15
C ALA A 295 37.67 20.29 29.41
N ALA A 296 37.23 21.50 29.75
CA ALA A 296 36.17 22.19 29.02
C ALA A 296 36.56 22.37 27.55
N GLY A 297 35.66 22.02 26.63
CA GLY A 297 35.90 22.01 25.19
C GLY A 297 36.52 20.71 24.66
N GLN A 298 36.98 19.79 25.51
CA GLN A 298 37.42 18.47 25.06
C GLN A 298 36.23 17.53 24.89
N SER A 299 36.40 16.57 23.98
CA SER A 299 35.41 15.53 23.70
C SER A 299 36.06 14.16 23.69
N VAL A 300 35.29 13.17 24.13
CA VAL A 300 35.58 11.76 23.88
C VAL A 300 34.55 11.20 22.92
N ARG A 301 35.00 10.40 21.95
CA ARG A 301 34.18 9.64 21.01
C ARG A 301 34.31 8.16 21.26
N LEU A 302 33.19 7.46 21.30
CA LEU A 302 33.07 6.02 21.17
C LEU A 302 32.53 5.69 19.77
N GLU A 303 33.20 4.82 19.04
CA GLU A 303 32.64 4.18 17.85
C GLU A 303 32.44 2.69 18.10
N LYS A 304 31.22 2.20 17.86
CA LYS A 304 30.85 0.78 17.91
C LYS A 304 30.61 0.28 16.49
N PHE A 305 31.28 -0.81 16.11
CA PHE A 305 31.02 -1.55 14.87
C PHE A 305 30.42 -2.90 15.22
N ILE A 306 29.22 -3.15 14.74
CA ILE A 306 28.34 -4.23 15.18
C ILE A 306 28.10 -5.16 13.99
N SER A 307 28.14 -6.47 14.22
CA SER A 307 27.72 -7.47 13.24
C SER A 307 26.81 -8.53 13.83
N TYR A 308 25.90 -9.05 13.00
CA TYR A 308 25.10 -10.24 13.27
C TYR A 308 25.18 -11.21 12.08
N ASP A 309 25.44 -12.48 12.38
CA ASP A 309 25.43 -13.55 11.40
C ASP A 309 24.53 -14.69 11.88
N THR A 310 23.76 -15.26 10.96
CA THR A 310 22.79 -16.32 11.23
C THR A 310 23.02 -17.56 10.38
N ALA A 311 22.67 -18.74 10.89
CA ALA A 311 22.68 -19.99 10.14
C ALA A 311 21.57 -20.95 10.60
N ARG A 312 21.33 -22.03 9.84
CA ARG A 312 20.49 -23.17 10.28
C ARG A 312 21.37 -24.37 10.63
N ARG A 313 21.03 -25.10 11.71
CA ARG A 313 21.76 -26.32 12.12
C ARG A 313 21.85 -27.42 11.04
N SER A 314 20.96 -27.43 10.06
CA SER A 314 20.99 -28.40 8.95
C SER A 314 22.06 -28.10 7.89
N ASP A 315 22.46 -26.85 7.72
CA ASP A 315 23.32 -26.42 6.60
C ASP A 315 24.80 -26.75 6.86
N SER A 316 25.21 -26.83 8.13
CA SER A 316 26.58 -27.16 8.56
C SER A 316 26.92 -28.65 8.45
N ALA A 317 25.93 -29.54 8.36
CA ALA A 317 26.13 -31.00 8.26
C ALA A 317 26.46 -31.47 6.84
N SER A 318 26.24 -30.64 5.82
CA SER A 318 26.49 -30.98 4.40
C SER A 318 27.98 -31.10 4.05
N ASN A 319 28.89 -30.61 4.91
CA ASN A 319 30.34 -30.71 4.71
C ASN A 319 31.02 -31.93 5.37
N LYS A 320 30.28 -32.85 6.02
CA LYS A 320 30.86 -34.03 6.71
C LYS A 320 30.47 -35.40 6.12
N LYS A 321 29.73 -35.49 5.01
CA LYS A 321 29.42 -36.78 4.35
C LYS A 321 30.48 -37.19 3.33
N GLN A 322 31.70 -37.43 3.81
CA GLN A 322 32.68 -38.24 3.08
C GLN A 322 33.64 -38.99 4.02
N SER A 323 33.11 -39.75 5.00
CA SER A 323 33.80 -40.95 5.51
C SER A 323 32.88 -41.84 6.38
N GLY A 324 32.73 -43.09 5.93
CA GLY A 324 32.68 -44.34 6.69
C GLY A 324 31.85 -44.51 7.98
N SER A 325 30.92 -45.47 7.87
CA SER A 325 30.55 -46.51 8.85
C SER A 325 29.35 -46.30 9.77
N ARG A 326 28.52 -47.35 9.80
CA ARG A 326 27.27 -47.53 10.55
C ARG A 326 27.54 -48.09 11.95
N ASN A 327 26.65 -47.71 12.88
CA ASN A 327 26.22 -48.33 14.14
C ASN A 327 26.57 -47.53 15.40
N GLY A 328 25.53 -47.16 16.16
CA GLY A 328 25.62 -46.62 17.51
C GLY A 328 24.33 -45.91 17.94
N GLU A 329 23.77 -46.33 19.07
CA GLU A 329 22.58 -45.81 19.78
C GLU A 329 22.63 -44.30 20.10
N PRO A 330 21.51 -43.66 20.51
CA PRO A 330 21.49 -42.23 20.79
C PRO A 330 22.27 -41.93 22.08
N GLN A 331 23.39 -41.24 21.95
CA GLN A 331 24.10 -40.64 23.08
C GLN A 331 23.58 -39.22 23.34
N ASP A 332 23.27 -38.99 24.61
CA ASP A 332 22.85 -37.72 25.20
C ASP A 332 24.04 -36.77 25.43
N GLY A 333 23.80 -35.46 25.27
CA GLY A 333 24.59 -34.35 25.83
C GLY A 333 25.96 -34.00 25.23
N THR A 334 26.16 -32.69 24.96
CA THR A 334 27.46 -31.94 24.99
C THR A 334 28.39 -31.83 23.75
N GLN A 335 27.86 -31.77 22.52
CA GLN A 335 28.66 -31.36 21.33
C GLN A 335 28.18 -30.06 20.64
N THR A 336 27.91 -29.00 21.40
CA THR A 336 27.52 -27.69 20.84
C THR A 336 28.72 -26.84 20.36
N GLY A 337 29.90 -27.00 20.98
CA GLY A 337 31.04 -26.07 20.77
C GLY A 337 31.72 -26.07 19.39
N GLU A 338 31.65 -27.16 18.61
CA GLU A 338 32.38 -27.25 17.32
C GLU A 338 31.64 -26.61 16.13
N GLN A 339 30.31 -26.48 16.18
CA GLN A 339 29.52 -25.98 15.05
C GLN A 339 29.35 -24.44 15.06
N ASP A 340 29.54 -23.79 16.21
CA ASP A 340 29.38 -22.33 16.38
C ASP A 340 30.66 -21.53 16.07
N ALA A 341 31.79 -22.20 15.89
CA ALA A 341 33.07 -21.57 15.63
C ALA A 341 33.14 -20.82 14.28
N PRO A 342 32.61 -21.36 13.16
CA PRO A 342 32.59 -20.63 11.88
C PRO A 342 31.70 -19.39 11.92
N LEU A 343 30.54 -19.45 12.58
CA LEU A 343 29.60 -18.32 12.62
C LEU A 343 30.14 -17.14 13.44
N ALA A 344 30.82 -17.43 14.57
CA ALA A 344 31.57 -16.40 15.31
C ALA A 344 32.63 -15.72 14.46
N ALA A 345 33.35 -16.51 13.66
CA ALA A 345 34.42 -15.98 12.81
C ALA A 345 33.85 -15.04 11.74
N PHE A 346 32.71 -15.36 11.12
CA PHE A 346 32.04 -14.46 10.18
C PHE A 346 31.63 -13.14 10.85
N ALA A 347 30.97 -13.21 12.01
CA ALA A 347 30.61 -12.01 12.76
C ALA A 347 31.84 -11.15 13.07
N MET A 348 32.92 -11.76 13.55
CA MET A 348 34.18 -11.06 13.80
C MET A 348 34.75 -10.39 12.54
N VAL A 349 34.79 -11.10 11.41
CA VAL A 349 35.30 -10.58 10.13
C VAL A 349 34.46 -9.40 9.66
N HIS A 350 33.13 -9.52 9.62
CA HIS A 350 32.25 -8.45 9.19
C HIS A 350 32.37 -7.19 10.07
N ALA A 351 32.43 -7.36 11.40
CA ALA A 351 32.65 -6.23 12.31
C ALA A 351 34.03 -5.59 12.08
N SER A 352 35.07 -6.40 11.86
CA SER A 352 36.44 -5.91 11.59
C SER A 352 36.54 -5.16 10.27
N GLU A 353 35.85 -5.62 9.22
CA GLU A 353 35.80 -4.93 7.92
C GLU A 353 35.07 -3.58 8.02
N ALA A 354 33.94 -3.54 8.75
CA ALA A 354 33.23 -2.30 9.03
C ALA A 354 34.10 -1.32 9.85
N ALA A 355 34.80 -1.83 10.87
CA ALA A 355 35.71 -1.05 11.70
C ALA A 355 36.92 -0.51 10.92
N SER A 356 37.47 -1.32 10.00
CA SER A 356 38.57 -0.93 9.12
C SER A 356 38.14 0.16 8.11
N ALA A 357 36.90 0.12 7.62
CA ALA A 357 36.34 1.17 6.78
C ALA A 357 36.09 2.47 7.58
N GLY A 358 35.63 2.34 8.82
CA GLY A 358 35.32 3.45 9.71
C GLY A 358 33.94 4.08 9.44
N PHE A 359 33.39 4.75 10.47
CA PHE A 359 32.04 5.32 10.40
C PHE A 359 31.81 6.29 9.23
N PRO A 360 32.75 7.20 8.87
CA PRO A 360 32.56 8.11 7.74
C PRO A 360 32.43 7.38 6.39
N ALA A 361 33.18 6.29 6.18
CA ALA A 361 33.07 5.51 4.94
C ALA A 361 31.72 4.80 4.84
N LEU A 362 31.24 4.19 5.93
CA LEU A 362 29.92 3.56 5.99
C LEU A 362 28.80 4.57 5.69
N CYS A 363 28.91 5.80 6.19
CA CYS A 363 27.96 6.87 5.86
C CYS A 363 27.96 7.22 4.37
N ARG A 364 29.14 7.29 3.73
CA ARG A 364 29.26 7.56 2.29
C ARG A 364 28.70 6.41 1.44
N GLU A 365 29.01 5.16 1.80
CA GLU A 365 28.46 3.97 1.13
C GLU A 365 26.93 3.96 1.20
N GLN A 366 26.37 4.19 2.39
CA GLN A 366 24.92 4.26 2.56
C GLN A 366 24.30 5.43 1.79
N ARG A 367 24.92 6.60 1.83
CA ARG A 367 24.45 7.78 1.10
C ARG A 367 24.38 7.50 -0.41
N ALA A 368 25.40 6.86 -0.97
CA ALA A 368 25.40 6.49 -2.39
C ALA A 368 24.26 5.52 -2.74
N TYR A 369 23.98 4.52 -1.88
CA TYR A 369 22.86 3.60 -2.08
C TYR A 369 21.50 4.32 -2.03
N LEU A 370 21.33 5.24 -1.09
CA LEU A 370 20.08 5.99 -0.94
C LEU A 370 19.90 7.04 -2.04
N ASP A 371 20.97 7.70 -2.48
CA ASP A 371 20.92 8.57 -3.65
C ASP A 371 20.45 7.79 -4.89
N ASP A 372 20.96 6.58 -5.12
CA ASP A 372 20.48 5.69 -6.19
C ASP A 372 18.96 5.44 -6.10
N PHE A 373 18.47 5.07 -4.92
CA PHE A 373 17.04 4.85 -4.70
C PHE A 373 16.21 6.12 -4.91
N TRP A 374 16.62 7.25 -4.32
CA TRP A 374 15.89 8.50 -4.36
C TRP A 374 15.86 9.14 -5.75
N ARG A 375 16.79 8.80 -6.66
CA ARG A 375 16.72 9.22 -8.07
C ARG A 375 15.41 8.83 -8.76
N THR A 376 14.79 7.72 -8.33
CA THR A 376 13.48 7.28 -8.85
C THR A 376 12.38 7.50 -7.81
N ALA A 377 12.66 7.23 -6.54
CA ALA A 377 11.63 7.25 -5.49
C ALA A 377 11.25 8.65 -4.99
N ALA A 378 12.02 9.69 -5.33
CA ALA A 378 11.72 11.04 -4.88
C ALA A 378 10.35 11.50 -5.38
N VAL A 379 9.61 12.11 -4.45
CA VAL A 379 8.30 12.71 -4.70
C VAL A 379 8.28 14.14 -4.18
N SER A 380 7.54 15.02 -4.87
CA SER A 380 7.31 16.41 -4.48
C SER A 380 5.82 16.70 -4.50
N ILE A 381 5.30 17.29 -3.42
CA ILE A 381 3.91 17.72 -3.29
C ILE A 381 3.89 19.22 -3.00
N GLY A 382 3.43 19.99 -3.96
CA GLY A 382 3.37 21.43 -3.88
C GLY A 382 2.33 21.89 -2.86
N ALA A 383 2.73 22.82 -1.98
CA ALA A 383 1.91 23.37 -0.89
C ALA A 383 1.52 22.39 0.24
N ASP A 384 2.05 21.16 0.27
CA ASP A 384 1.83 20.20 1.36
C ASP A 384 3.13 19.46 1.75
N SER A 385 4.01 20.19 2.44
CA SER A 385 5.31 19.65 2.90
C SER A 385 5.17 18.54 3.96
N GLU A 386 4.03 18.49 4.66
CA GLU A 386 3.80 17.47 5.70
C GLU A 386 3.53 16.11 5.05
N SER A 387 2.58 16.06 4.11
CA SER A 387 2.33 14.85 3.33
C SER A 387 3.55 14.44 2.50
N GLU A 388 4.30 15.38 1.93
CA GLU A 388 5.55 15.08 1.21
C GLU A 388 6.56 14.37 2.12
N ARG A 389 6.79 14.91 3.33
CA ARG A 389 7.67 14.29 4.33
C ARG A 389 7.17 12.91 4.73
N ALA A 390 5.87 12.76 4.94
CA ALA A 390 5.27 11.50 5.36
C ALA A 390 5.42 10.40 4.28
N VAL A 391 5.22 10.72 3.00
CA VAL A 391 5.43 9.76 1.90
C VAL A 391 6.91 9.36 1.80
N ARG A 392 7.84 10.32 1.96
CA ARG A 392 9.28 10.01 1.97
C ARG A 392 9.69 9.16 3.17
N PHE A 393 9.10 9.43 4.34
CA PHE A 393 9.22 8.58 5.53
C PHE A 393 8.75 7.16 5.25
N SER A 394 7.56 7.00 4.65
CA SER A 394 7.00 5.69 4.27
C SER A 394 7.90 4.93 3.29
N LEU A 395 8.38 5.60 2.23
CA LEU A 395 9.27 4.99 1.23
C LEU A 395 10.62 4.55 1.83
N PHE A 396 11.19 5.36 2.72
CA PHE A 396 12.41 5.00 3.44
C PHE A 396 12.20 3.76 4.31
N HIS A 397 11.13 3.75 5.13
CA HIS A 397 10.79 2.64 6.02
C HIS A 397 10.48 1.34 5.26
N LEU A 398 9.80 1.41 4.12
CA LEU A 398 9.60 0.27 3.23
C LEU A 398 10.94 -0.30 2.74
N LEU A 399 11.84 0.56 2.24
CA LEU A 399 13.12 0.13 1.71
C LEU A 399 13.98 -0.56 2.77
N GLN A 400 14.03 -0.01 3.98
CA GLN A 400 14.80 -0.60 5.08
C GLN A 400 14.14 -1.82 5.73
N SER A 401 12.83 -2.04 5.52
CA SER A 401 12.13 -3.22 6.04
C SER A 401 12.11 -4.39 5.06
N ALA A 402 12.23 -4.14 3.76
CA ALA A 402 12.14 -5.18 2.73
C ALA A 402 13.41 -6.07 2.68
N GLY A 403 13.21 -7.38 2.80
CA GLY A 403 14.25 -8.39 2.53
C GLY A 403 14.78 -8.31 1.10
N LYS A 404 16.09 -8.51 0.93
CA LYS A 404 16.80 -8.33 -0.36
C LYS A 404 17.52 -9.58 -0.85
N ASP A 405 17.54 -10.65 -0.06
CA ASP A 405 18.30 -11.88 -0.30
C ASP A 405 17.53 -12.98 -1.05
N GLY A 406 16.22 -12.82 -1.24
CA GLY A 406 15.36 -13.83 -1.83
C GLY A 406 15.00 -14.99 -0.90
N ARG A 407 15.40 -14.91 0.38
CA ARG A 407 15.12 -15.90 1.44
C ARG A 407 14.22 -15.33 2.52
N THR A 408 14.15 -14.02 2.63
CA THR A 408 13.27 -13.28 3.54
C THR A 408 12.34 -12.37 2.74
N SER A 409 11.21 -12.00 3.34
CA SER A 409 10.25 -11.05 2.76
C SER A 409 10.16 -9.77 3.61
N ILE A 410 9.02 -9.09 3.60
CA ILE A 410 8.73 -7.91 4.40
C ILE A 410 7.64 -8.22 5.44
N ALA A 411 7.95 -7.98 6.71
CA ALA A 411 6.99 -8.17 7.80
C ALA A 411 5.93 -7.05 7.80
N ALA A 412 4.71 -7.36 8.28
CA ALA A 412 3.61 -6.37 8.39
C ALA A 412 3.98 -5.14 9.24
N LYS A 413 4.87 -5.32 10.22
CA LYS A 413 5.40 -4.27 11.11
C LYS A 413 6.87 -3.89 10.85
N GLY A 414 7.40 -4.30 9.69
CA GLY A 414 8.80 -4.13 9.34
C GLY A 414 9.74 -4.72 10.38
N LEU A 415 10.95 -4.16 10.51
CA LEU A 415 11.93 -4.54 11.53
C LEU A 415 11.95 -3.53 12.69
N THR A 416 10.76 -3.10 13.11
CA THR A 416 10.58 -1.97 14.04
C THR A 416 10.04 -2.38 15.42
N ALA A 417 9.36 -3.53 15.50
CA ALA A 417 8.77 -4.11 16.71
C ALA A 417 8.27 -5.55 16.43
N GLU A 418 7.76 -6.22 17.46
CA GLU A 418 7.22 -7.59 17.39
C GLU A 418 5.75 -7.70 16.95
N GLY A 419 5.07 -6.59 16.61
CA GLY A 419 3.67 -6.65 16.19
C GLY A 419 3.49 -7.55 14.95
N TYR A 420 2.39 -8.30 14.91
CA TYR A 420 2.17 -9.39 13.95
C TYR A 420 3.30 -10.44 13.90
N GLU A 421 4.08 -10.55 14.97
CA GLU A 421 5.09 -11.61 15.19
C GLU A 421 6.19 -11.68 14.12
N GLY A 422 6.35 -10.62 13.32
CA GLY A 422 7.28 -10.55 12.18
C GLY A 422 6.86 -11.38 10.97
N HIS A 423 5.58 -11.78 10.87
CA HIS A 423 5.09 -12.59 9.76
C HIS A 423 4.99 -11.84 8.44
N PHE A 424 5.14 -12.60 7.36
CA PHE A 424 4.91 -12.20 5.99
C PHE A 424 3.49 -12.57 5.54
N PHE A 425 2.78 -11.60 5.00
CA PHE A 425 1.40 -11.70 4.54
C PHE A 425 1.28 -11.36 3.05
N TRP A 426 0.08 -11.51 2.49
CA TRP A 426 -0.32 -11.03 1.16
C TRP A 426 -0.08 -9.53 0.95
N ASP A 427 0.02 -8.74 2.03
CA ASP A 427 0.46 -7.33 2.06
C ASP A 427 1.70 -7.08 1.18
N SER A 428 2.65 -8.03 1.21
CA SER A 428 3.88 -7.98 0.44
C SER A 428 3.59 -7.88 -1.06
N GLU A 429 2.68 -8.71 -1.56
CA GLU A 429 2.39 -8.81 -2.98
C GLU A 429 1.29 -7.86 -3.47
N ALA A 430 0.26 -7.62 -2.66
CA ALA A 430 -0.85 -6.75 -3.05
C ALA A 430 -0.55 -5.24 -2.90
N TYR A 431 0.37 -4.85 -2.01
CA TYR A 431 0.69 -3.44 -1.73
C TYR A 431 2.17 -3.11 -1.98
N VAL A 432 3.10 -3.85 -1.37
CA VAL A 432 4.53 -3.49 -1.39
C VAL A 432 5.19 -3.75 -2.74
N CYS A 433 4.94 -4.90 -3.36
CA CYS A 433 5.47 -5.24 -4.69
C CYS A 433 5.05 -4.22 -5.76
N PRO A 434 3.78 -3.78 -5.87
CA PRO A 434 3.38 -2.70 -6.78
C PRO A 434 4.25 -1.44 -6.67
N VAL A 435 4.67 -1.04 -5.48
CA VAL A 435 5.60 0.09 -5.29
C VAL A 435 6.98 -0.24 -5.86
N PHE A 436 7.59 -1.34 -5.40
CA PHE A 436 8.96 -1.67 -5.81
C PHE A 436 9.10 -2.08 -7.27
N THR A 437 8.05 -2.62 -7.90
CA THR A 437 8.03 -2.92 -9.34
C THR A 437 8.35 -1.67 -10.17
N TYR A 438 7.93 -0.48 -9.73
CA TYR A 438 8.18 0.76 -10.46
C TYR A 438 9.26 1.66 -9.84
N LEU A 439 9.71 1.39 -8.61
CA LEU A 439 10.77 2.17 -7.95
C LEU A 439 12.13 1.48 -7.91
N LYS A 440 12.16 0.19 -7.56
CA LYS A 440 13.40 -0.61 -7.42
C LYS A 440 13.09 -2.09 -7.68
N PRO A 441 12.97 -2.52 -8.95
CA PRO A 441 12.42 -3.84 -9.29
C PRO A 441 13.20 -5.03 -8.73
N SER A 442 14.49 -4.85 -8.43
CA SER A 442 15.31 -5.87 -7.77
C SER A 442 14.78 -6.24 -6.38
N VAL A 443 14.17 -5.29 -5.64
CA VAL A 443 13.55 -5.56 -4.35
C VAL A 443 12.27 -6.38 -4.53
N ALA A 444 11.38 -5.99 -5.45
CA ALA A 444 10.18 -6.77 -5.78
C ALA A 444 10.53 -8.20 -6.22
N ALA A 445 11.60 -8.35 -7.02
CA ALA A 445 12.09 -9.66 -7.44
C ALA A 445 12.58 -10.51 -6.26
N SER A 446 13.29 -9.93 -5.28
CA SER A 446 13.70 -10.65 -4.08
C SER A 446 12.51 -11.08 -3.22
N LEU A 447 11.50 -10.24 -3.02
CA LEU A 447 10.27 -10.62 -2.30
C LEU A 447 9.54 -11.78 -2.99
N LEU A 448 9.46 -11.78 -4.33
CA LEU A 448 8.85 -12.87 -5.09
C LEU A 448 9.72 -14.15 -5.10
N ARG A 449 11.05 -14.02 -5.05
CA ARG A 449 11.96 -15.17 -4.91
C ARG A 449 11.75 -15.90 -3.58
N PHE A 450 11.36 -15.21 -2.51
CA PHE A 450 10.97 -15.86 -1.26
C PHE A 450 9.77 -16.81 -1.47
N ARG A 451 8.74 -16.38 -2.22
CA ARG A 451 7.58 -17.23 -2.56
C ARG A 451 7.99 -18.43 -3.43
N ILE A 452 8.87 -18.22 -4.39
CA ILE A 452 9.43 -19.30 -5.21
C ILE A 452 10.20 -20.30 -4.33
N GLY A 453 11.05 -19.81 -3.42
CA GLY A 453 11.83 -20.63 -2.49
C GLY A 453 10.99 -21.42 -1.50
N THR A 454 9.78 -20.92 -1.17
CA THR A 454 8.82 -21.57 -0.25
C THR A 454 7.74 -22.38 -0.97
N LEU A 455 7.78 -22.49 -2.29
CA LEU A 455 6.85 -23.30 -3.09
C LEU A 455 6.77 -24.77 -2.62
N PRO A 456 7.86 -25.46 -2.20
CA PRO A 456 7.75 -26.79 -1.62
C PRO A 456 6.84 -26.86 -0.38
N ALA A 457 6.98 -25.90 0.56
CA ALA A 457 6.13 -25.83 1.74
C ALA A 457 4.66 -25.54 1.38
N ALA A 458 4.43 -24.70 0.36
CA ALA A 458 3.09 -24.44 -0.14
C ALA A 458 2.43 -25.67 -0.79
N ARG A 459 3.20 -26.54 -1.45
CA ARG A 459 2.70 -27.84 -1.96
C ARG A 459 2.34 -28.80 -0.83
N GLU A 460 3.18 -28.86 0.20
CA GLU A 460 2.87 -29.64 1.41
C GLU A 460 1.59 -29.13 2.08
N ARG A 461 1.42 -27.81 2.16
CA ARG A 461 0.21 -27.18 2.69
C ARG A 461 -1.03 -27.51 1.86
N ALA A 462 -0.95 -27.46 0.52
CA ALA A 462 -2.04 -27.85 -0.36
C ALA A 462 -2.45 -29.31 -0.11
N ALA A 463 -1.47 -30.23 -0.05
CA ALA A 463 -1.73 -31.64 0.23
C ALA A 463 -2.37 -31.84 1.62
N GLN A 464 -1.92 -31.13 2.65
CA GLN A 464 -2.53 -31.16 3.98
C GLN A 464 -3.99 -30.67 3.98
N MET A 465 -4.35 -29.78 3.06
CA MET A 465 -5.71 -29.26 2.90
C MET A 465 -6.54 -30.06 1.89
N ASN A 466 -6.05 -31.21 1.42
CA ASN A 466 -6.65 -32.01 0.35
C ASN A 466 -6.88 -31.24 -0.96
N ALA A 467 -6.03 -30.25 -1.24
CA ALA A 467 -5.99 -29.51 -2.49
C ALA A 467 -4.83 -30.00 -3.38
N ALA A 468 -4.96 -29.79 -4.69
CA ALA A 468 -3.84 -29.96 -5.61
C ALA A 468 -2.99 -28.68 -5.65
N GLY A 469 -1.83 -28.75 -6.31
CA GLY A 469 -1.03 -27.56 -6.57
C GLY A 469 -0.25 -27.07 -5.34
N ALA A 470 -0.21 -25.75 -5.17
CA ALA A 470 0.41 -25.09 -4.03
C ALA A 470 -0.58 -24.15 -3.34
N LEU A 471 -0.58 -24.14 -2.00
CA LEU A 471 -1.37 -23.24 -1.16
C LEU A 471 -0.41 -22.47 -0.26
N PHE A 472 -0.15 -21.21 -0.60
CA PHE A 472 0.71 -20.37 0.23
C PHE A 472 0.01 -20.04 1.56
N PRO A 473 0.77 -20.01 2.67
CA PRO A 473 0.22 -19.73 3.99
C PRO A 473 -0.25 -18.27 4.09
N TRP A 474 -1.31 -18.03 4.86
CA TRP A 474 -1.81 -16.67 5.12
C TRP A 474 -0.74 -15.81 5.82
N ARG A 475 -0.07 -16.42 6.81
CA ARG A 475 1.01 -15.81 7.59
C ARG A 475 2.13 -16.82 7.83
N THR A 476 3.37 -16.38 7.65
CA THR A 476 4.54 -17.26 7.75
C THR A 476 5.83 -16.47 7.92
N ILE A 477 6.88 -17.13 8.41
CA ILE A 477 8.27 -16.66 8.31
C ILE A 477 9.10 -17.59 7.41
N ASP A 478 8.91 -18.91 7.49
CA ASP A 478 9.72 -19.90 6.76
C ASP A 478 9.01 -20.61 5.58
N GLY A 479 7.73 -20.32 5.36
CA GLY A 479 6.88 -20.96 4.35
C GLY A 479 5.78 -21.87 4.90
N ALA A 480 5.82 -22.27 6.18
CA ALA A 480 4.75 -23.03 6.81
C ALA A 480 3.59 -22.11 7.28
N GLU A 481 2.36 -22.64 7.31
CA GLU A 481 1.20 -21.92 7.85
C GLU A 481 1.28 -21.85 9.38
N THR A 482 1.01 -20.65 9.91
CA THR A 482 1.12 -20.34 11.35
C THR A 482 -0.15 -19.72 11.93
N SER A 483 -1.20 -19.51 11.13
CA SER A 483 -2.45 -18.97 11.64
C SER A 483 -3.21 -19.98 12.50
N ALA A 484 -3.39 -19.64 13.79
CA ALA A 484 -4.28 -20.38 14.69
C ALA A 484 -5.78 -20.13 14.41
N TYR A 485 -6.11 -19.13 13.61
CA TYR A 485 -7.50 -18.79 13.26
C TYR A 485 -7.73 -19.01 11.77
N PHE A 486 -8.21 -20.19 11.40
CA PHE A 486 -8.43 -20.56 10.00
C PHE A 486 -9.49 -19.70 9.26
N PRO A 487 -10.59 -19.22 9.88
CA PRO A 487 -11.65 -18.51 9.14
C PRO A 487 -11.17 -17.19 8.53
N ALA A 488 -10.34 -16.42 9.25
CA ALA A 488 -9.66 -15.25 8.70
C ALA A 488 -8.15 -15.52 8.50
N GLY A 489 -7.80 -16.77 8.21
CA GLY A 489 -6.43 -17.21 7.97
C GLY A 489 -6.37 -18.09 6.74
N THR A 490 -6.22 -19.41 6.92
CA THR A 490 -6.12 -20.37 5.81
C THR A 490 -7.30 -20.30 4.80
N ALA A 491 -8.49 -19.87 5.20
CA ALA A 491 -9.61 -19.68 4.27
C ALA A 491 -9.40 -18.49 3.28
N GLN A 492 -8.40 -17.65 3.49
CA GLN A 492 -8.00 -16.56 2.59
C GLN A 492 -7.09 -17.07 1.46
N TYR A 493 -7.65 -17.94 0.60
CA TYR A 493 -6.95 -18.54 -0.55
C TYR A 493 -6.45 -17.50 -1.57
N HIS A 494 -6.98 -16.27 -1.54
CA HIS A 494 -6.67 -15.22 -2.49
C HIS A 494 -5.19 -14.82 -2.54
N ILE A 495 -4.42 -15.10 -1.48
CA ILE A 495 -2.96 -14.85 -1.45
C ILE A 495 -2.22 -15.47 -2.64
N ASN A 496 -2.64 -16.64 -3.12
CA ASN A 496 -2.07 -17.25 -4.33
C ASN A 496 -2.23 -16.35 -5.56
N ALA A 497 -3.40 -15.74 -5.71
CA ALA A 497 -3.68 -14.84 -6.82
C ALA A 497 -2.97 -13.48 -6.64
N ASP A 498 -2.79 -13.01 -5.42
CA ASP A 498 -2.02 -11.79 -5.12
C ASP A 498 -0.53 -11.96 -5.51
N ILE A 499 0.05 -13.14 -5.22
CA ILE A 499 1.41 -13.49 -5.64
C ILE A 499 1.53 -13.49 -7.16
N MET A 500 0.59 -14.13 -7.86
CA MET A 500 0.62 -14.20 -9.32
C MET A 500 0.36 -12.84 -9.98
N PHE A 501 -0.48 -12.00 -9.36
CA PHE A 501 -0.67 -10.61 -9.75
C PHE A 501 0.64 -9.82 -9.69
N ALA A 502 1.33 -9.86 -8.55
CA ALA A 502 2.59 -9.15 -8.35
C ALA A 502 3.68 -9.64 -9.32
N LEU A 503 3.78 -10.97 -9.51
CA LEU A 503 4.71 -11.56 -10.48
C LEU A 503 4.42 -11.07 -11.90
N ASN A 504 3.18 -11.17 -12.37
CA ASN A 504 2.81 -10.73 -13.70
C ASN A 504 3.11 -9.24 -13.92
N ARG A 505 2.89 -8.41 -12.89
CA ARG A 505 3.21 -6.98 -12.93
C ARG A 505 4.71 -6.74 -13.07
N LEU A 506 5.54 -7.46 -12.30
CA LEU A 506 6.99 -7.38 -12.43
C LEU A 506 7.47 -7.80 -13.82
N LEU A 507 6.97 -8.94 -14.33
CA LEU A 507 7.36 -9.49 -15.64
C LEU A 507 6.98 -8.56 -16.80
N THR A 508 5.84 -7.88 -16.71
CA THR A 508 5.38 -6.93 -17.74
C THR A 508 6.08 -5.58 -17.66
N ALA A 509 6.46 -5.13 -16.46
CA ALA A 509 7.19 -3.88 -16.24
C ALA A 509 8.69 -4.00 -16.57
N VAL A 510 9.29 -5.17 -16.37
CA VAL A 510 10.75 -5.40 -16.51
C VAL A 510 11.04 -6.51 -17.53
N PRO A 511 11.55 -6.16 -18.73
CA PRO A 511 12.03 -7.14 -19.69
C PRO A 511 13.06 -8.09 -19.07
N GLY A 512 12.90 -9.41 -19.30
CA GLY A 512 13.77 -10.43 -18.70
C GLY A 512 13.46 -10.77 -17.24
N GLY A 513 12.33 -10.27 -16.70
CA GLY A 513 11.77 -10.74 -15.43
C GLY A 513 12.62 -10.46 -14.19
N ALA A 514 13.43 -9.39 -14.21
CA ALA A 514 14.30 -8.98 -13.10
C ALA A 514 15.21 -10.12 -12.56
N GLY A 515 15.60 -11.04 -13.44
CA GLY A 515 16.46 -12.17 -13.12
C GLY A 515 15.76 -13.33 -12.41
N ILE A 516 14.43 -13.41 -12.42
CA ILE A 516 13.70 -14.61 -12.02
C ILE A 516 13.69 -15.58 -13.22
N PRO A 517 14.17 -16.84 -13.06
CA PRO A 517 14.17 -17.81 -14.16
C PRO A 517 12.75 -18.10 -14.67
N GLU A 518 12.59 -18.17 -16.00
CA GLU A 518 11.29 -18.46 -16.65
C GLU A 518 10.69 -19.79 -16.15
N ARG A 519 11.54 -20.82 -15.94
CA ARG A 519 11.13 -22.09 -15.35
C ARG A 519 10.45 -21.92 -14.00
N ASP A 520 11.02 -21.11 -13.11
CA ASP A 520 10.50 -20.92 -11.76
C ASP A 520 9.16 -20.16 -11.80
N THR A 521 9.04 -19.19 -12.72
CA THR A 521 7.77 -18.47 -12.95
C THR A 521 6.68 -19.39 -13.50
N ALA A 522 7.03 -20.29 -14.44
CA ALA A 522 6.10 -21.25 -15.01
C ALA A 522 5.68 -22.32 -13.98
N GLU A 523 6.61 -22.75 -13.12
CA GLU A 523 6.32 -23.70 -12.04
C GLU A 523 5.36 -23.11 -11.01
N LEU A 524 5.64 -21.89 -10.52
CA LEU A 524 4.76 -21.17 -9.60
C LEU A 524 3.36 -20.93 -10.21
N ALA A 525 3.31 -20.53 -11.48
CA ALA A 525 2.08 -20.35 -12.22
C ALA A 525 1.25 -21.64 -12.33
N ALA A 526 1.89 -22.77 -12.65
CA ALA A 526 1.22 -24.06 -12.79
C ALA A 526 0.63 -24.53 -11.45
N GLU A 527 1.41 -24.44 -10.37
CA GLU A 527 0.96 -24.93 -9.05
C GLU A 527 -0.17 -24.08 -8.46
N THR A 528 -0.14 -22.76 -8.65
CA THR A 528 -1.24 -21.89 -8.22
C THR A 528 -2.52 -22.15 -9.01
N ALA A 529 -2.42 -22.38 -10.33
CA ALA A 529 -3.57 -22.73 -11.17
C ALA A 529 -4.19 -24.08 -10.77
N ARG A 530 -3.35 -25.09 -10.49
CA ARG A 530 -3.81 -26.41 -10.01
C ARG A 530 -4.57 -26.33 -8.70
N MET A 531 -4.14 -25.45 -7.79
CA MET A 531 -4.86 -25.19 -6.55
C MET A 531 -6.27 -24.68 -6.81
N TRP A 532 -6.43 -23.64 -7.64
CA TRP A 532 -7.76 -23.10 -7.99
C TRP A 532 -8.66 -24.13 -8.67
N MET A 533 -8.10 -24.95 -9.56
CA MET A 533 -8.83 -26.04 -10.21
C MET A 533 -9.29 -27.13 -9.24
N SER A 534 -8.56 -27.36 -8.15
CA SER A 534 -8.94 -28.32 -7.12
C SER A 534 -9.96 -27.77 -6.11
N LEU A 535 -9.95 -26.45 -5.89
CA LEU A 535 -10.86 -25.79 -4.95
C LEU A 535 -12.23 -25.51 -5.58
N GLY A 536 -12.26 -25.08 -6.84
CA GLY A 536 -13.50 -24.70 -7.51
C GLY A 536 -14.28 -25.86 -8.13
N SER A 537 -15.56 -25.63 -8.40
CA SER A 537 -16.47 -26.63 -8.98
C SER A 537 -17.48 -25.99 -9.92
N TYR A 538 -17.89 -26.71 -10.96
CA TYR A 538 -18.98 -26.27 -11.83
C TYR A 538 -20.33 -26.57 -11.17
N ILE A 539 -21.11 -25.54 -10.83
CA ILE A 539 -22.35 -25.67 -10.05
C ILE A 539 -23.58 -25.49 -10.96
N PRO A 540 -24.41 -26.54 -11.16
CA PRO A 540 -25.62 -26.47 -12.00
C PRO A 540 -26.57 -25.33 -11.62
N GLU A 541 -26.79 -25.12 -10.32
CA GLU A 541 -27.70 -24.10 -9.76
C GLU A 541 -27.22 -22.67 -10.03
N LYS A 542 -25.92 -22.49 -10.29
CA LYS A 542 -25.33 -21.23 -10.74
C LYS A 542 -25.21 -21.15 -12.26
N GLY A 543 -26.01 -21.93 -12.99
CA GLY A 543 -26.01 -21.98 -14.45
C GLY A 543 -24.83 -22.75 -15.03
N GLY A 544 -24.29 -23.73 -14.29
CA GLY A 544 -23.11 -24.49 -14.70
C GLY A 544 -21.82 -23.66 -14.68
N ARG A 545 -21.77 -22.58 -13.90
CA ARG A 545 -20.59 -21.71 -13.74
C ARG A 545 -19.58 -22.31 -12.76
N PHE A 546 -18.31 -21.99 -12.94
CA PHE A 546 -17.23 -22.36 -12.04
C PHE A 546 -17.28 -21.48 -10.79
N CYS A 547 -17.52 -22.09 -9.63
CA CYS A 547 -17.73 -21.42 -8.36
C CYS A 547 -16.62 -21.81 -7.38
N ILE A 548 -16.28 -20.89 -6.47
CA ILE A 548 -15.33 -21.12 -5.38
C ILE A 548 -16.09 -20.82 -4.09
N ASN A 549 -16.20 -21.82 -3.23
CA ASN A 549 -17.08 -21.82 -2.06
C ASN A 549 -16.24 -21.91 -0.77
N GLU A 550 -16.82 -21.48 0.35
CA GLU A 550 -16.21 -21.54 1.70
C GLU A 550 -14.84 -20.84 1.80
N VAL A 551 -14.73 -19.63 1.23
CA VAL A 551 -13.52 -18.81 1.23
C VAL A 551 -13.72 -17.50 1.98
N THR A 552 -12.63 -16.87 2.40
CA THR A 552 -12.63 -15.53 3.00
C THR A 552 -11.90 -14.58 2.06
N GLY A 553 -12.52 -13.45 1.74
CA GLY A 553 -11.86 -12.38 0.98
C GLY A 553 -11.07 -11.45 1.89
N PRO A 554 -10.50 -10.36 1.35
CA PRO A 554 -9.82 -9.32 2.13
C PRO A 554 -10.65 -8.74 3.28
N ASP A 555 -11.98 -8.73 3.16
CA ASP A 555 -12.85 -8.35 4.27
C ASP A 555 -12.97 -9.47 5.32
N GLU A 556 -12.12 -9.41 6.34
CA GLU A 556 -12.13 -10.36 7.46
C GLU A 556 -13.34 -10.19 8.41
N TYR A 557 -14.22 -9.20 8.19
CA TYR A 557 -15.49 -9.06 8.94
C TYR A 557 -16.63 -9.89 8.33
N THR A 558 -16.33 -10.75 7.37
CA THR A 558 -17.17 -11.86 6.94
C THR A 558 -16.28 -13.00 6.44
N ALA A 559 -16.29 -14.14 7.13
CA ALA A 559 -15.42 -15.28 6.82
C ALA A 559 -16.19 -16.50 6.30
N CYS A 560 -15.52 -17.37 5.54
CA CYS A 560 -16.02 -18.64 4.99
C CYS A 560 -17.35 -18.47 4.24
N VAL A 561 -17.33 -17.64 3.19
CA VAL A 561 -18.48 -17.35 2.32
C VAL A 561 -18.33 -18.02 0.96
N ASN A 562 -19.46 -18.11 0.25
CA ASN A 562 -19.49 -18.61 -1.11
C ASN A 562 -19.34 -17.49 -2.12
N ASN A 563 -18.48 -17.74 -3.11
CA ASN A 563 -18.27 -16.86 -4.26
C ASN A 563 -17.90 -15.43 -3.88
N ASN A 564 -16.96 -15.26 -2.93
CA ASN A 564 -16.41 -13.95 -2.64
C ASN A 564 -15.91 -13.29 -3.95
N ALA A 565 -16.41 -12.09 -4.26
CA ALA A 565 -16.18 -11.44 -5.53
C ALA A 565 -14.71 -11.16 -5.78
N TYR A 566 -13.96 -10.66 -4.79
CA TYR A 566 -12.51 -10.47 -4.88
C TYR A 566 -11.81 -11.77 -5.23
N THR A 567 -12.07 -12.83 -4.46
CA THR A 567 -11.42 -14.13 -4.61
C THR A 567 -11.68 -14.73 -5.99
N ASN A 568 -12.93 -14.74 -6.47
CA ASN A 568 -13.27 -15.30 -7.78
C ASN A 568 -12.65 -14.49 -8.93
N LEU A 569 -12.65 -13.15 -8.84
CA LEU A 569 -12.02 -12.28 -9.83
C LEU A 569 -10.50 -12.50 -9.88
N MET A 570 -9.84 -12.54 -8.73
CA MET A 570 -8.39 -12.72 -8.65
C MET A 570 -7.97 -14.14 -9.05
N ALA A 571 -8.72 -15.18 -8.66
CA ALA A 571 -8.50 -16.55 -9.10
C ALA A 571 -8.65 -16.71 -10.62
N ARG A 572 -9.65 -16.06 -11.21
CA ARG A 572 -9.84 -16.00 -12.67
C ARG A 572 -8.62 -15.43 -13.36
N GLU A 573 -8.08 -14.31 -12.87
CA GLU A 573 -6.90 -13.70 -13.47
C GLU A 573 -5.63 -14.53 -13.22
N ASN A 574 -5.50 -15.18 -12.06
CA ASN A 574 -4.43 -16.15 -11.82
C ASN A 574 -4.46 -17.26 -12.88
N LEU A 575 -5.63 -17.87 -13.15
CA LEU A 575 -5.76 -18.93 -14.15
C LEU A 575 -5.36 -18.44 -15.57
N ARG A 576 -5.75 -17.21 -15.94
CA ARG A 576 -5.37 -16.60 -17.22
C ARG A 576 -3.88 -16.31 -17.33
N ILE A 577 -3.30 -15.73 -16.28
CA ILE A 577 -1.85 -15.46 -16.18
C ILE A 577 -1.08 -16.78 -16.27
N SER A 578 -1.51 -17.80 -15.54
CA SER A 578 -0.84 -19.11 -15.57
C SER A 578 -0.93 -19.78 -16.93
N ALA A 579 -2.09 -19.69 -17.60
CA ALA A 579 -2.23 -20.11 -18.98
C ALA A 579 -1.40 -19.24 -19.95
N ALA A 580 -1.01 -18.00 -19.63
CA ALA A 580 -0.07 -17.26 -20.47
C ALA A 580 1.38 -17.72 -20.24
N LEU A 581 1.81 -17.82 -18.97
CA LEU A 581 3.19 -18.13 -18.60
C LEU A 581 3.59 -19.57 -18.95
N CYS A 582 2.66 -20.53 -18.91
CA CYS A 582 2.97 -21.93 -19.24
C CYS A 582 2.86 -22.25 -20.75
N ALA A 583 2.92 -21.26 -21.66
CA ALA A 583 2.64 -21.44 -23.10
C ALA A 583 3.79 -21.99 -23.92
N HIS A 584 5.00 -21.93 -23.38
CA HIS A 584 6.19 -22.42 -24.06
C HIS A 584 6.38 -23.93 -23.87
N ALA A 585 7.08 -24.56 -24.80
CA ALA A 585 7.56 -25.93 -24.63
C ALA A 585 8.51 -25.99 -23.42
N GLY A 586 8.31 -26.97 -22.52
CA GLY A 586 9.13 -27.14 -21.32
C GLY A 586 8.54 -26.60 -20.01
N SER A 587 7.35 -26.00 -20.02
CA SER A 587 6.63 -25.57 -18.80
C SER A 587 6.16 -26.73 -17.91
N GLY A 588 6.15 -27.96 -18.43
CA GLY A 588 5.64 -29.14 -17.72
C GLY A 588 4.11 -29.20 -17.63
N VAL A 589 3.40 -28.35 -18.37
CA VAL A 589 1.93 -28.24 -18.40
C VAL A 589 1.43 -28.61 -19.81
N SER A 590 0.43 -29.47 -19.90
CA SER A 590 -0.17 -29.84 -21.19
C SER A 590 -1.10 -28.76 -21.74
N GLU A 591 -1.31 -28.75 -23.07
CA GLU A 591 -2.28 -27.85 -23.70
C GLU A 591 -3.70 -28.06 -23.14
N ALA A 592 -4.13 -29.31 -22.96
CA ALA A 592 -5.44 -29.64 -22.40
C ALA A 592 -5.62 -29.14 -20.96
N GLU A 593 -4.56 -29.17 -20.14
CA GLU A 593 -4.56 -28.63 -18.78
C GLU A 593 -4.74 -27.10 -18.82
N ARG A 594 -3.98 -26.39 -19.65
CA ARG A 594 -4.14 -24.93 -19.85
C ARG A 594 -5.53 -24.54 -20.35
N GLU A 595 -6.06 -25.27 -21.32
CA GLU A 595 -7.41 -25.03 -21.83
C GLU A 595 -8.46 -25.22 -20.73
N SER A 596 -8.26 -26.18 -19.82
CA SER A 596 -9.16 -26.36 -18.67
C SER A 596 -9.14 -25.15 -17.73
N TRP A 597 -7.98 -24.52 -17.54
CA TRP A 597 -7.83 -23.30 -16.74
C TRP A 597 -8.55 -22.12 -17.39
N LEU A 598 -8.38 -21.95 -18.70
CA LEU A 598 -9.07 -20.90 -19.46
C LEU A 598 -10.60 -21.11 -19.43
N ARG A 599 -11.08 -22.35 -19.58
CA ARG A 599 -12.52 -22.67 -19.46
C ARG A 599 -13.07 -22.33 -18.08
N ALA A 600 -12.33 -22.65 -17.01
CA ALA A 600 -12.72 -22.30 -15.64
C ALA A 600 -12.73 -20.78 -15.44
N ALA A 601 -11.72 -20.07 -15.95
CA ALA A 601 -11.65 -18.62 -15.89
C ALA A 601 -12.83 -17.95 -16.62
N ASP A 602 -13.15 -18.38 -17.83
CA ASP A 602 -14.25 -17.82 -18.63
C ASP A 602 -15.63 -18.20 -18.09
N SER A 603 -15.70 -19.30 -17.34
CA SER A 603 -16.91 -19.77 -16.66
C SER A 603 -16.99 -19.33 -15.20
N MET A 604 -16.04 -18.54 -14.69
CA MET A 604 -16.00 -18.12 -13.30
C MET A 604 -17.27 -17.34 -12.92
N TYR A 605 -17.94 -17.77 -11.87
CA TYR A 605 -19.07 -17.05 -11.31
C TYR A 605 -18.58 -15.83 -10.52
N VAL A 606 -19.18 -14.67 -10.75
CA VAL A 606 -18.99 -13.48 -9.92
C VAL A 606 -20.40 -12.98 -9.58
N PRO A 607 -20.74 -12.79 -8.30
CA PRO A 607 -22.07 -12.31 -7.91
C PRO A 607 -22.38 -10.97 -8.60
N TYR A 608 -23.58 -10.84 -9.14
CA TYR A 608 -24.06 -9.59 -9.74
C TYR A 608 -25.55 -9.43 -9.47
N ASP A 609 -25.92 -8.32 -8.84
CA ASP A 609 -27.32 -7.97 -8.59
C ASP A 609 -27.79 -7.02 -9.70
N ALA A 610 -28.59 -7.53 -10.64
CA ALA A 610 -29.05 -6.76 -11.79
C ALA A 610 -30.01 -5.61 -11.41
N ALA A 611 -30.65 -5.68 -10.24
CA ALA A 611 -31.58 -4.64 -9.78
C ALA A 611 -30.85 -3.37 -9.33
N SER A 612 -29.77 -3.51 -8.55
CA SER A 612 -28.93 -2.38 -8.12
C SER A 612 -27.77 -2.08 -9.06
N GLY A 613 -27.40 -3.01 -9.95
CA GLY A 613 -26.23 -2.89 -10.82
C GLY A 613 -24.90 -2.96 -10.05
N VAL A 614 -24.92 -3.51 -8.84
CA VAL A 614 -23.78 -3.72 -7.93
C VAL A 614 -23.35 -5.18 -7.99
N TYR A 615 -22.06 -5.42 -7.76
CA TYR A 615 -21.54 -6.76 -7.53
C TYR A 615 -21.56 -7.04 -6.02
N PRO A 616 -22.41 -7.94 -5.50
CA PRO A 616 -22.35 -8.34 -4.09
C PRO A 616 -20.98 -8.91 -3.73
N GLN A 617 -20.53 -8.67 -2.50
CA GLN A 617 -19.22 -9.14 -2.02
C GLN A 617 -19.16 -10.66 -1.99
N ASP A 618 -20.28 -11.31 -1.68
CA ASP A 618 -20.46 -12.75 -1.67
C ASP A 618 -21.96 -13.09 -1.87
N ASP A 619 -22.27 -14.38 -1.99
CA ASP A 619 -23.63 -14.87 -2.23
C ASP A 619 -24.65 -14.42 -1.17
N SER A 620 -24.24 -14.20 0.08
CA SER A 620 -25.13 -13.85 1.19
C SER A 620 -25.20 -12.35 1.50
N PHE A 621 -24.30 -11.54 0.92
CA PHE A 621 -24.08 -10.15 1.37
C PHE A 621 -25.35 -9.29 1.32
N MET A 622 -26.16 -9.43 0.27
CA MET A 622 -27.38 -8.64 0.07
C MET A 622 -28.52 -9.02 1.03
N GLU A 623 -28.44 -10.21 1.65
CA GLU A 623 -29.44 -10.72 2.59
C GLU A 623 -29.20 -10.23 4.03
N LYS A 624 -28.02 -9.66 4.31
CA LYS A 624 -27.64 -9.16 5.63
C LYS A 624 -28.24 -7.79 5.94
N ALA A 625 -28.47 -7.50 7.22
CA ALA A 625 -28.90 -6.19 7.67
C ALA A 625 -27.72 -5.19 7.63
N PRO A 626 -27.94 -3.87 7.44
CA PRO A 626 -26.87 -2.87 7.56
C PRO A 626 -26.40 -2.76 9.01
N TRP A 627 -25.09 -2.54 9.22
CA TRP A 627 -24.56 -2.20 10.55
C TRP A 627 -24.98 -0.79 10.98
N ASP A 628 -25.23 -0.60 12.28
CA ASP A 628 -25.58 0.71 12.85
C ASP A 628 -24.32 1.51 13.23
N PHE A 629 -23.70 2.13 12.24
CA PHE A 629 -22.51 2.98 12.46
C PHE A 629 -22.82 4.21 13.33
N ALA A 630 -24.01 4.80 13.19
CA ALA A 630 -24.39 5.99 13.94
C ALA A 630 -24.57 5.70 15.44
N GLY A 631 -25.04 4.50 15.78
CA GLY A 631 -25.18 4.03 17.16
C GLY A 631 -23.94 3.35 17.74
N THR A 632 -22.87 3.13 16.95
CA THR A 632 -21.64 2.47 17.43
C THR A 632 -20.75 3.49 18.17
N PRO A 633 -20.34 3.23 19.42
CA PRO A 633 -19.44 4.11 20.15
C PRO A 633 -18.08 4.30 19.45
N PRO A 634 -17.49 5.51 19.42
CA PRO A 634 -16.19 5.74 18.78
C PRO A 634 -15.03 4.92 19.38
N ASP A 635 -15.11 4.55 20.66
CA ASP A 635 -14.13 3.74 21.38
C ASP A 635 -14.38 2.22 21.24
N HIS A 636 -15.38 1.82 20.46
CA HIS A 636 -15.64 0.41 20.11
C HIS A 636 -15.05 0.01 18.75
N TYR A 637 -14.08 0.78 18.26
CA TYR A 637 -13.30 0.47 17.07
C TYR A 637 -11.86 0.14 17.45
N PRO A 638 -11.24 -0.87 16.82
CA PRO A 638 -11.79 -1.69 15.74
C PRO A 638 -12.81 -2.74 16.23
N LEU A 639 -13.87 -2.98 15.45
CA LEU A 639 -15.06 -3.73 15.91
C LEU A 639 -14.75 -5.12 16.48
N LEU A 640 -13.77 -5.83 15.90
CA LEU A 640 -13.38 -7.19 16.32
C LEU A 640 -12.89 -7.27 17.77
N LEU A 641 -12.44 -6.16 18.37
CA LEU A 641 -12.00 -6.14 19.77
C LEU A 641 -13.16 -5.94 20.75
N HIS A 642 -14.33 -5.51 20.26
CA HIS A 642 -15.48 -5.13 21.10
C HIS A 642 -16.73 -5.96 20.82
N TYR A 643 -16.83 -6.56 19.63
CA TYR A 643 -17.96 -7.38 19.20
C TYR A 643 -17.48 -8.76 18.76
N HIS A 644 -18.20 -9.78 19.21
CA HIS A 644 -17.92 -11.15 18.81
C HIS A 644 -18.08 -11.33 17.28
N PRO A 645 -17.25 -12.12 16.58
CA PRO A 645 -17.35 -12.33 15.13
C PRO A 645 -18.76 -12.73 14.64
N LEU A 646 -19.45 -13.61 15.37
CA LEU A 646 -20.86 -13.98 15.06
C LEU A 646 -21.86 -12.81 15.07
N VAL A 647 -21.54 -11.71 15.75
CA VAL A 647 -22.34 -10.48 15.68
C VAL A 647 -22.01 -9.76 14.39
N ILE A 648 -20.73 -9.50 14.14
CA ILE A 648 -20.23 -8.74 12.98
C ILE A 648 -20.67 -9.41 11.66
N TYR A 649 -20.48 -10.73 11.53
CA TYR A 649 -20.67 -11.48 10.28
C TYR A 649 -22.12 -11.50 9.76
N ARG A 650 -23.10 -11.10 10.60
CA ARG A 650 -24.54 -11.03 10.26
C ARG A 650 -24.94 -9.72 9.59
N TYR A 651 -24.04 -8.74 9.53
CA TYR A 651 -24.33 -7.42 9.00
C TYR A 651 -23.51 -7.11 7.74
N ARG A 652 -23.98 -6.14 6.96
CA ARG A 652 -23.18 -5.45 5.94
C ARG A 652 -22.26 -4.47 6.65
N VAL A 653 -21.03 -4.90 6.85
CA VAL A 653 -19.91 -4.12 7.40
C VAL A 653 -18.63 -4.74 6.89
N LEU A 654 -17.70 -3.90 6.46
CA LEU A 654 -16.40 -4.31 5.94
C LEU A 654 -15.30 -3.77 6.85
N LYS A 655 -14.32 -4.62 7.18
CA LYS A 655 -13.08 -4.20 7.82
C LYS A 655 -12.26 -3.30 6.89
N GLN A 656 -12.23 -3.67 5.61
CA GLN A 656 -11.40 -3.06 4.57
C GLN A 656 -11.97 -3.33 3.17
N PRO A 657 -11.51 -2.63 2.12
CA PRO A 657 -11.95 -2.85 0.75
C PRO A 657 -11.75 -4.29 0.27
N ASP A 658 -12.82 -4.88 -0.26
CA ASP A 658 -12.84 -6.23 -0.87
C ASP A 658 -13.08 -6.11 -2.38
N LEU A 659 -14.34 -5.96 -2.85
CA LEU A 659 -14.63 -5.71 -4.27
C LEU A 659 -13.93 -4.45 -4.79
N VAL A 660 -13.93 -3.36 -4.02
CA VAL A 660 -13.29 -2.10 -4.42
C VAL A 660 -11.78 -2.29 -4.64
N LEU A 661 -11.14 -3.18 -3.85
CA LEU A 661 -9.75 -3.55 -4.09
C LEU A 661 -9.60 -4.34 -5.40
N ALA A 662 -10.49 -5.29 -5.69
CA ALA A 662 -10.48 -6.01 -6.98
C ALA A 662 -10.62 -5.05 -8.18
N GLN A 663 -11.48 -4.04 -8.09
CA GLN A 663 -11.68 -3.03 -9.13
C GLN A 663 -10.45 -2.13 -9.36
N PHE A 664 -9.65 -1.92 -8.31
CA PHE A 664 -8.36 -1.26 -8.41
C PHE A 664 -7.31 -2.17 -9.06
N LEU A 665 -7.15 -3.40 -8.58
CA LEU A 665 -6.13 -4.33 -9.07
C LEU A 665 -6.40 -4.78 -10.51
N LEU A 666 -7.67 -4.92 -10.90
CA LEU A 666 -8.13 -5.38 -12.22
C LEU A 666 -8.90 -4.26 -12.96
N PRO A 667 -8.24 -3.13 -13.28
CA PRO A 667 -8.92 -1.91 -13.68
C PRO A 667 -9.60 -1.97 -15.04
N ASP A 668 -9.28 -2.95 -15.88
CA ASP A 668 -9.86 -3.20 -17.21
C ASP A 668 -11.14 -4.06 -17.17
N GLN A 669 -11.43 -4.68 -16.03
CA GLN A 669 -12.56 -5.61 -15.89
C GLN A 669 -13.87 -4.89 -15.54
N PHE A 670 -13.82 -3.59 -15.30
CA PHE A 670 -14.95 -2.77 -14.88
C PHE A 670 -14.95 -1.43 -15.61
N SER A 671 -16.11 -1.03 -16.09
CA SER A 671 -16.37 0.33 -16.56
C SER A 671 -16.33 1.34 -15.41
N LEU A 672 -16.09 2.61 -15.74
CA LEU A 672 -16.14 3.68 -14.74
C LEU A 672 -17.52 3.78 -14.06
N ALA A 673 -18.61 3.53 -14.80
CA ALA A 673 -19.97 3.52 -14.26
C ALA A 673 -20.14 2.48 -13.14
N GLU A 674 -19.61 1.27 -13.36
CA GLU A 674 -19.62 0.23 -12.34
C GLU A 674 -18.78 0.62 -11.12
N LYS A 675 -17.59 1.18 -11.33
CA LYS A 675 -16.73 1.63 -10.22
C LYS A 675 -17.43 2.71 -9.38
N ILE A 676 -18.08 3.68 -10.02
CA ILE A 676 -18.89 4.71 -9.33
C ILE A 676 -19.98 4.07 -8.46
N ARG A 677 -20.78 3.16 -9.02
CA ARG A 677 -21.88 2.50 -8.29
C ARG A 677 -21.37 1.67 -7.12
N ASN A 678 -20.42 0.78 -7.38
CA ASN A 678 -19.90 -0.13 -6.36
C ASN A 678 -19.20 0.65 -5.25
N PHE A 679 -18.39 1.66 -5.58
CA PHE A 679 -17.73 2.48 -4.56
C PHE A 679 -18.74 3.21 -3.67
N ARG A 680 -19.75 3.87 -4.27
CA ARG A 680 -20.82 4.54 -3.51
C ARG A 680 -21.62 3.59 -2.62
N PHE A 681 -21.75 2.33 -3.04
CA PHE A 681 -22.44 1.31 -2.27
C PHE A 681 -21.60 0.78 -1.10
N TYR A 682 -20.30 0.50 -1.30
CA TYR A 682 -19.44 -0.13 -0.28
C TYR A 682 -18.76 0.84 0.68
N GLU A 683 -18.49 2.08 0.27
CA GLU A 683 -17.79 3.06 1.11
C GLU A 683 -18.49 3.30 2.46
N PRO A 684 -19.84 3.46 2.53
CA PRO A 684 -20.53 3.65 3.81
C PRO A 684 -20.47 2.45 4.75
N TYR A 685 -20.17 1.25 4.22
CA TYR A 685 -20.06 0.02 5.02
C TYR A 685 -18.61 -0.27 5.43
N THR A 686 -17.62 0.49 4.95
CA THR A 686 -16.20 0.22 5.23
C THR A 686 -15.71 1.01 6.44
N THR A 687 -15.35 0.29 7.51
CA THR A 687 -14.89 0.88 8.79
C THR A 687 -13.55 1.61 8.68
N GLY A 688 -12.59 1.04 7.96
CA GLY A 688 -11.20 1.50 8.01
C GLY A 688 -10.38 0.91 9.15
N ASP A 689 -10.89 -0.12 9.83
CA ASP A 689 -10.23 -0.79 10.96
C ASP A 689 -8.90 -1.47 10.58
N SER A 690 -8.67 -1.67 9.28
CA SER A 690 -7.38 -2.04 8.72
C SER A 690 -6.64 -0.83 8.16
N SER A 691 -5.34 -0.73 8.48
CA SER A 691 -4.46 0.29 7.89
C SER A 691 -4.37 0.24 6.36
N LEU A 692 -4.74 -0.89 5.74
CA LEU A 692 -4.79 -1.09 4.29
C LEU A 692 -5.94 -0.31 3.62
N SER A 693 -6.97 0.10 4.38
CA SER A 693 -8.24 0.57 3.83
C SER A 693 -8.16 1.94 3.15
N HIS A 694 -7.68 2.96 3.86
CA HIS A 694 -7.80 4.35 3.42
C HIS A 694 -7.08 4.62 2.09
N CYS A 695 -5.96 3.95 1.81
CA CYS A 695 -5.23 4.20 0.57
C CYS A 695 -6.01 3.74 -0.67
N ILE A 696 -6.72 2.61 -0.60
CA ILE A 696 -7.56 2.11 -1.68
C ILE A 696 -8.81 2.98 -1.84
N GLN A 697 -9.40 3.43 -0.73
CA GLN A 697 -10.50 4.39 -0.73
C GLN A 697 -10.09 5.71 -1.40
N SER A 698 -8.87 6.19 -1.13
CA SER A 698 -8.29 7.38 -1.78
C SER A 698 -8.12 7.18 -3.29
N ILE A 699 -7.54 6.05 -3.72
CA ILE A 699 -7.32 5.72 -5.13
C ILE A 699 -8.65 5.65 -5.90
N MET A 700 -9.65 4.98 -5.33
CA MET A 700 -10.94 4.84 -6.00
C MET A 700 -11.71 6.16 -6.02
N ALA A 701 -11.65 6.96 -4.95
CA ALA A 701 -12.22 8.31 -4.92
C ALA A 701 -11.62 9.21 -6.03
N CYS A 702 -10.31 9.14 -6.27
CA CYS A 702 -9.68 9.80 -7.43
C CYS A 702 -10.27 9.28 -8.74
N GLU A 703 -10.35 7.96 -8.91
CA GLU A 703 -10.82 7.35 -10.17
C GLU A 703 -12.26 7.75 -10.52
N ILE A 704 -13.13 7.90 -9.52
CA ILE A 704 -14.52 8.34 -9.69
C ILE A 704 -14.70 9.87 -9.72
N GLY A 705 -13.63 10.65 -9.57
CA GLY A 705 -13.67 12.11 -9.65
C GLY A 705 -14.04 12.85 -8.35
N ASP A 706 -14.01 12.18 -7.19
CA ASP A 706 -14.29 12.78 -5.87
C ASP A 706 -12.97 13.20 -5.18
N GLY A 707 -12.38 14.30 -5.65
CA GLY A 707 -11.06 14.77 -5.22
C GLY A 707 -10.98 15.13 -3.72
N ASP A 708 -12.04 15.69 -3.15
CA ASP A 708 -12.08 16.07 -1.73
C ASP A 708 -12.08 14.81 -0.82
N LYS A 709 -12.85 13.78 -1.19
CA LYS A 709 -12.83 12.49 -0.51
C LYS A 709 -11.48 11.80 -0.67
N ALA A 710 -10.90 11.85 -1.87
CA ALA A 710 -9.59 11.26 -2.13
C ALA A 710 -8.50 11.86 -1.25
N GLU A 711 -8.46 13.19 -1.14
CA GLU A 711 -7.52 13.92 -0.28
C GLU A 711 -7.73 13.59 1.21
N ARG A 712 -8.99 13.53 1.67
CA ARG A 712 -9.30 13.16 3.06
C ARG A 712 -8.74 11.78 3.42
N TYR A 713 -8.95 10.77 2.58
CA TYR A 713 -8.39 9.44 2.81
C TYR A 713 -6.87 9.41 2.69
N PHE A 714 -6.29 10.13 1.72
CA PHE A 714 -4.85 10.24 1.55
C PHE A 714 -4.17 10.78 2.82
N ARG A 715 -4.71 11.85 3.41
CA ARG A 715 -4.17 12.44 4.65
C ARG A 715 -4.16 11.45 5.81
N ARG A 716 -5.23 10.64 5.97
CA ARG A 716 -5.27 9.57 6.98
C ARG A 716 -4.25 8.47 6.70
N THR A 717 -4.02 8.12 5.44
CA THR A 717 -3.00 7.13 5.04
C THR A 717 -1.59 7.59 5.41
N VAL A 718 -1.21 8.82 5.06
CA VAL A 718 0.16 9.31 5.32
C VAL A 718 0.40 9.64 6.80
N ALA A 719 -0.66 9.94 7.55
CA ALA A 719 -0.59 10.23 8.97
C ALA A 719 -0.51 8.97 9.85
N MET A 720 -0.82 7.77 9.32
CA MET A 720 -1.01 6.53 10.09
C MET A 720 -0.02 6.33 11.23
N ASP A 721 1.29 6.34 10.92
CA ASP A 721 2.34 6.11 11.91
C ASP A 721 2.83 7.39 12.59
N ILE A 722 2.96 8.49 11.83
CA ILE A 722 3.51 9.74 12.36
C ILE A 722 2.57 10.35 13.40
N ALA A 723 1.26 10.34 13.12
CA ALA A 723 0.21 10.83 14.01
C ALA A 723 -0.37 9.74 14.93
N ASP A 724 -0.01 8.46 14.72
CA ASP A 724 -0.53 7.30 15.48
C ASP A 724 -2.06 7.19 15.39
N GLU A 725 -2.60 7.26 14.17
CA GLU A 725 -4.05 7.29 13.90
C GLU A 725 -4.81 6.10 14.49
N HIS A 726 -4.15 4.95 14.63
CA HIS A 726 -4.73 3.72 15.19
C HIS A 726 -4.30 3.47 16.65
N GLY A 727 -3.49 4.35 17.25
CA GLY A 727 -3.04 4.23 18.64
C GLY A 727 -2.14 3.02 18.92
N ASN A 728 -1.54 2.43 17.88
CA ASN A 728 -0.78 1.18 17.94
C ASN A 728 0.55 1.22 17.18
N THR A 729 1.06 2.40 16.81
CA THR A 729 2.40 2.54 16.22
C THR A 729 3.51 2.09 17.18
N ARG A 730 3.23 2.03 18.49
CA ARG A 730 4.14 1.40 19.47
C ARG A 730 4.48 -0.05 19.13
N ASP A 731 3.57 -0.76 18.46
CA ASP A 731 3.72 -2.17 18.07
C ASP A 731 4.39 -2.32 16.69
N GLY A 732 4.87 -1.21 16.13
CA GLY A 732 5.60 -1.14 14.86
C GLY A 732 4.84 -0.41 13.75
N ILE A 733 5.59 -0.03 12.71
CA ILE A 733 5.08 0.67 11.51
C ILE A 733 4.02 -0.14 10.75
N HIS A 734 3.26 0.47 9.84
CA HIS A 734 2.29 -0.24 9.02
C HIS A 734 2.77 -0.36 7.56
N THR A 735 3.51 -1.42 7.22
CA THR A 735 4.21 -1.49 5.92
C THR A 735 3.27 -1.44 4.71
N ALA A 736 2.11 -2.11 4.73
CA ALA A 736 1.14 -2.00 3.65
C ALA A 736 0.54 -0.58 3.52
N CYS A 737 0.27 0.12 4.64
CA CYS A 737 -0.20 1.51 4.64
C CYS A 737 0.89 2.48 4.13
N MET A 738 2.15 2.23 4.48
CA MET A 738 3.29 2.96 3.93
C MET A 738 3.40 2.80 2.41
N ALA A 739 3.17 1.60 1.89
CA ALA A 739 3.08 1.38 0.44
C ALA A 739 1.88 2.13 -0.16
N GLY A 740 0.73 2.07 0.53
CA GLY A 740 -0.48 2.82 0.23
C GLY A 740 -0.29 4.32 0.08
N SER A 741 0.62 4.93 0.84
CA SER A 741 0.95 6.36 0.76
C SER A 741 1.47 6.76 -0.62
N TRP A 742 2.39 5.98 -1.19
CA TRP A 742 2.88 6.20 -2.56
C TRP A 742 1.84 5.77 -3.60
N MET A 743 1.13 4.67 -3.36
CA MET A 743 0.10 4.18 -4.27
C MET A 743 -1.02 5.20 -4.48
N ALA A 744 -1.44 5.91 -3.44
CA ALA A 744 -2.45 6.97 -3.55
C ALA A 744 -1.99 8.14 -4.44
N LEU A 745 -0.70 8.48 -4.44
CA LEU A 745 -0.16 9.49 -5.36
C LEU A 745 -0.14 9.01 -6.80
N VAL A 746 0.41 7.81 -7.04
CA VAL A 746 0.68 7.32 -8.39
C VAL A 746 -0.55 6.68 -9.02
N TYR A 747 -1.18 5.73 -8.33
CA TYR A 747 -2.42 5.12 -8.81
C TYR A 747 -3.63 6.04 -8.59
N GLY A 748 -3.69 6.81 -7.50
CA GLY A 748 -4.80 7.74 -7.27
C GLY A 748 -4.67 9.02 -8.10
N PHE A 749 -3.94 10.01 -7.59
CA PHE A 749 -3.89 11.36 -8.16
C PHE A 749 -3.29 11.40 -9.58
N ALA A 750 -2.21 10.67 -9.87
CA ALA A 750 -1.69 10.62 -11.24
C ALA A 750 -2.53 9.73 -12.18
N GLY A 751 -3.46 8.95 -11.63
CA GLY A 751 -4.31 8.03 -12.36
C GLY A 751 -3.52 6.98 -13.16
N PHE A 752 -2.34 6.58 -12.67
CA PHE A 752 -1.53 5.56 -13.33
C PHE A 752 -2.27 4.22 -13.28
N ARG A 753 -2.37 3.51 -14.41
CA ARG A 753 -2.89 2.15 -14.50
C ARG A 753 -1.98 1.33 -15.40
N ASP A 754 -1.77 0.09 -15.02
CA ASP A 754 -1.07 -0.91 -15.82
C ASP A 754 -2.09 -1.95 -16.30
N TYR A 755 -2.16 -2.16 -17.61
CA TYR A 755 -3.04 -3.13 -18.26
C TYR A 755 -2.21 -4.22 -18.95
N GLY A 756 -1.36 -4.91 -18.18
CA GLY A 756 -0.45 -5.93 -18.69
C GLY A 756 0.69 -5.33 -19.52
N GLY A 757 1.34 -4.29 -18.99
CA GLY A 757 2.41 -3.55 -19.68
C GLY A 757 1.93 -2.53 -20.70
N LYS A 758 0.62 -2.26 -20.74
CA LYS A 758 0.02 -1.09 -21.43
C LYS A 758 -0.35 -0.06 -20.38
N TRP A 759 0.39 1.04 -20.31
CA TRP A 759 0.19 2.02 -19.24
C TRP A 759 -0.72 3.17 -19.65
N ARG A 760 -1.46 3.71 -18.68
CA ARG A 760 -2.28 4.91 -18.82
C ARG A 760 -2.08 5.83 -17.62
N PHE A 761 -2.15 7.13 -17.85
CA PHE A 761 -2.27 8.15 -16.81
C PHE A 761 -3.57 8.92 -17.01
N ALA A 762 -4.28 9.21 -15.93
CA ALA A 762 -5.45 10.10 -15.90
C ALA A 762 -5.30 11.09 -14.74
N PRO A 763 -4.40 12.08 -14.86
CA PRO A 763 -4.02 12.92 -13.73
C PRO A 763 -5.16 13.82 -13.24
N GLN A 764 -5.26 13.93 -11.92
CA GLN A 764 -6.14 14.81 -11.16
C GLN A 764 -5.36 15.33 -9.96
N LEU A 765 -5.39 16.66 -9.75
CA LEU A 765 -4.69 17.30 -8.64
C LEU A 765 -5.71 17.88 -7.66
N PRO A 766 -5.59 17.61 -6.35
CA PRO A 766 -6.41 18.27 -5.33
C PRO A 766 -6.25 19.79 -5.40
N ARG A 767 -7.32 20.52 -5.09
CA ARG A 767 -7.30 22.00 -5.11
C ARG A 767 -6.32 22.60 -4.10
N SER A 768 -6.00 21.85 -3.04
CA SER A 768 -5.03 22.24 -2.01
C SER A 768 -3.58 22.17 -2.50
N TRP A 769 -3.29 21.43 -3.57
CA TRP A 769 -1.93 21.23 -4.06
C TRP A 769 -1.61 22.11 -5.26
N THR A 770 -0.39 22.65 -5.28
CA THR A 770 0.09 23.44 -6.43
C THR A 770 0.83 22.59 -7.46
N SER A 771 1.29 21.40 -7.08
CA SER A 771 1.98 20.47 -7.99
C SER A 771 2.09 19.07 -7.40
N LEU A 772 2.30 18.06 -8.24
CA LEU A 772 2.75 16.72 -7.86
C LEU A 772 3.83 16.26 -8.84
N SER A 773 5.01 15.89 -8.37
CA SER A 773 6.09 15.36 -9.22
C SER A 773 6.66 14.05 -8.67
N PHE A 774 6.85 13.05 -9.52
CA PHE A 774 7.43 11.75 -9.17
C PHE A 774 8.03 11.06 -10.41
N SER A 775 8.71 9.93 -10.21
CA SER A 775 9.25 9.11 -11.30
C SER A 775 8.87 7.63 -11.18
N LEU A 776 8.87 6.93 -12.31
CA LEU A 776 8.66 5.48 -12.43
C LEU A 776 9.71 4.85 -13.35
N LEU A 777 10.13 3.63 -13.03
CA LEU A 777 10.88 2.76 -13.94
C LEU A 777 9.92 1.90 -14.75
N LEU A 778 9.89 2.12 -16.06
CA LEU A 778 9.07 1.37 -17.02
C LEU A 778 10.00 0.80 -18.10
N ARG A 779 10.07 -0.53 -18.22
CA ARG A 779 11.02 -1.23 -19.09
C ARG A 779 12.48 -0.76 -18.90
N GLY A 780 12.86 -0.53 -17.65
CA GLY A 780 14.20 -0.04 -17.28
C GLY A 780 14.45 1.44 -17.62
N GLN A 781 13.45 2.19 -18.09
CA GLN A 781 13.59 3.62 -18.40
C GLN A 781 12.85 4.47 -17.35
N ARG A 782 13.49 5.55 -16.90
CA ARG A 782 12.91 6.47 -15.90
C ARG A 782 12.00 7.49 -16.57
N LEU A 783 10.70 7.36 -16.36
CA LEU A 783 9.68 8.35 -16.72
C LEU A 783 9.45 9.29 -15.54
N THR A 784 9.66 10.58 -15.72
CA THR A 784 9.29 11.61 -14.74
C THR A 784 7.94 12.21 -15.14
N VAL A 785 7.06 12.39 -14.16
CA VAL A 785 5.73 12.94 -14.32
C VAL A 785 5.60 14.16 -13.43
N GLU A 786 5.32 15.31 -14.01
CA GLU A 786 5.04 16.56 -13.30
C GLU A 786 3.61 17.00 -13.60
N ILE A 787 2.80 17.13 -12.55
CA ILE A 787 1.40 17.53 -12.62
C ILE A 787 1.29 18.90 -11.96
N LEU A 788 0.73 19.86 -12.70
CA LEU A 788 0.32 21.19 -12.25
C LEU A 788 -1.21 21.27 -12.36
N PRO A 789 -1.87 22.31 -11.79
CA PRO A 789 -3.33 22.40 -11.80
C PRO A 789 -3.94 22.32 -13.21
N ASP A 790 -3.27 22.89 -14.20
CA ASP A 790 -3.78 23.03 -15.57
C ASP A 790 -3.02 22.20 -16.62
N SER A 791 -1.96 21.48 -16.22
CA SER A 791 -1.10 20.75 -17.17
C SER A 791 -0.37 19.58 -16.54
N VAL A 792 -0.01 18.59 -17.35
CA VAL A 792 0.92 17.51 -16.99
C VAL A 792 2.05 17.43 -18.00
N THR A 793 3.26 17.19 -17.53
CA THR A 793 4.45 16.97 -18.35
C THR A 793 5.03 15.59 -18.06
N TYR A 794 5.30 14.85 -19.13
CA TYR A 794 5.96 13.55 -19.10
C TYR A 794 7.34 13.68 -19.72
N SER A 795 8.38 13.30 -19.00
CA SER A 795 9.78 13.45 -19.43
C SER A 795 10.50 12.12 -19.30
N LEU A 796 11.04 11.59 -20.40
CA LEU A 796 11.79 10.34 -20.40
C LEU A 796 13.28 10.65 -20.24
N GLY A 797 13.87 10.23 -19.12
CA GLY A 797 15.29 10.47 -18.83
C GLY A 797 16.22 9.78 -19.84
N SER A 798 17.45 10.29 -19.97
CA SER A 798 18.52 9.52 -20.62
C SER A 798 18.98 8.38 -19.72
N PRO A 799 19.23 7.16 -20.26
CA PRO A 799 19.76 6.08 -19.45
C PRO A 799 21.13 6.47 -18.90
N ASP A 800 21.38 6.12 -17.64
CA ASP A 800 22.64 6.40 -16.99
C ASP A 800 23.79 5.66 -17.69
N ALA A 801 25.01 6.22 -17.63
CA ALA A 801 26.20 5.59 -18.22
C ALA A 801 26.48 4.18 -17.64
N ALA A 802 26.09 3.93 -16.38
CA ALA A 802 26.20 2.65 -15.69
C ALA A 802 25.09 1.63 -16.06
N GLU A 803 24.01 2.09 -16.69
CA GLU A 803 22.90 1.26 -17.18
C GLU A 803 23.00 1.03 -18.69
N ARG A 804 24.07 1.50 -19.34
CA ARG A 804 24.33 1.20 -20.76
C ARG A 804 24.60 -0.30 -20.89
N PRO A 805 23.85 -1.03 -21.75
CA PRO A 805 24.25 -2.36 -22.11
C PRO A 805 25.66 -2.33 -22.71
N PRO A 806 26.49 -3.38 -22.50
CA PRO A 806 27.85 -3.44 -23.04
C PRO A 806 27.84 -3.17 -24.56
N GLU A 807 28.89 -2.52 -25.07
CA GLU A 807 28.98 -1.96 -26.44
C GLU A 807 28.70 -2.97 -27.58
N SER A 808 28.66 -4.27 -27.29
CA SER A 808 28.22 -5.32 -28.23
C SER A 808 26.70 -5.36 -28.49
N ALA A 809 25.89 -4.59 -27.73
CA ALA A 809 24.44 -4.46 -27.88
C ALA A 809 24.01 -3.00 -28.16
N SER A 810 24.69 -2.30 -29.07
CA SER A 810 24.33 -0.96 -29.54
C SER A 810 23.04 -0.90 -30.39
N SER A 811 22.02 -1.70 -30.06
CA SER A 811 20.72 -1.70 -30.72
C SER A 811 19.71 -0.86 -29.94
N PHE A 812 19.44 0.36 -30.44
CA PHE A 812 18.21 1.15 -30.30
C PHE A 812 17.48 1.06 -28.93
N ILE A 813 17.67 2.04 -28.04
CA ILE A 813 16.81 2.19 -26.84
C ILE A 813 15.37 2.37 -27.34
N PRO A 814 14.44 1.46 -27.00
CA PRO A 814 13.09 1.49 -27.53
C PRO A 814 12.32 2.69 -26.95
N ALA A 815 11.50 3.33 -27.79
CA ALA A 815 10.61 4.39 -27.33
C ALA A 815 9.61 3.85 -26.30
N LEU A 816 9.32 4.63 -25.27
CA LEU A 816 8.32 4.29 -24.26
C LEU A 816 6.94 4.74 -24.74
N SER A 817 5.97 3.83 -24.78
CA SER A 817 4.59 4.13 -25.19
C SER A 817 3.60 3.89 -24.06
N PHE A 818 2.69 4.84 -23.87
CA PHE A 818 1.63 4.83 -22.86
C PHE A 818 0.47 5.73 -23.32
N PHE A 819 -0.58 5.84 -22.51
CA PHE A 819 -1.71 6.73 -22.78
C PHE A 819 -1.79 7.87 -21.76
N HIS A 820 -1.98 9.10 -22.22
CA HIS A 820 -2.52 10.18 -21.40
C HIS A 820 -4.01 10.26 -21.68
N ARG A 821 -4.85 9.92 -20.69
CA ARG A 821 -6.29 9.71 -20.88
C ARG A 821 -6.55 8.71 -22.02
N ASN A 822 -7.16 9.14 -23.10
CA ASN A 822 -7.41 8.37 -24.33
C ASN A 822 -6.39 8.64 -25.45
N ARG A 823 -5.39 9.51 -25.24
CA ARG A 823 -4.38 9.88 -26.24
C ARG A 823 -3.12 9.03 -26.09
N ALA A 824 -2.68 8.40 -27.19
CA ALA A 824 -1.42 7.67 -27.21
C ALA A 824 -0.23 8.64 -27.14
N VAL A 825 0.74 8.31 -26.30
CA VAL A 825 1.99 9.04 -26.10
C VAL A 825 3.14 8.09 -26.35
N THR A 826 4.10 8.54 -27.16
CA THR A 826 5.36 7.84 -27.39
C THR A 826 6.48 8.84 -27.16
N LEU A 827 7.40 8.51 -26.26
CA LEU A 827 8.58 9.32 -25.94
C LEU A 827 9.85 8.53 -26.25
N ARG A 828 10.85 9.22 -26.81
CA ARG A 828 12.23 8.73 -26.90
C ARG A 828 13.05 9.30 -25.76
N CYS A 829 14.18 8.67 -25.48
CA CYS A 829 15.15 9.13 -24.47
C CYS A 829 15.47 10.62 -24.65
N GLY A 830 15.30 11.41 -23.58
CA GLY A 830 15.51 12.86 -23.57
C GLY A 830 14.31 13.69 -24.03
N GLU A 831 13.24 13.08 -24.52
CA GLU A 831 12.03 13.80 -24.93
C GLU A 831 11.12 14.11 -23.74
N SER A 832 10.41 15.23 -23.85
CA SER A 832 9.35 15.62 -22.92
C SER A 832 8.10 16.02 -23.70
N ARG A 833 6.91 15.74 -23.18
CA ARG A 833 5.63 16.23 -23.72
C ARG A 833 4.72 16.73 -22.62
N SER A 834 4.08 17.87 -22.88
CA SER A 834 3.10 18.47 -21.99
C SER A 834 1.69 18.37 -22.58
N PHE A 835 0.71 18.18 -21.71
CA PHE A 835 -0.72 18.13 -22.03
C PHE A 835 -1.47 19.07 -21.10
N SER A 836 -2.49 19.78 -21.61
CA SER A 836 -3.38 20.53 -20.74
C SER A 836 -4.33 19.59 -20.00
N LEU A 837 -4.56 19.86 -18.73
CA LEU A 837 -5.56 19.19 -17.90
C LEU A 837 -6.88 19.94 -17.88
N ARG A 838 -6.91 21.21 -18.33
CA ARG A 838 -8.14 21.97 -18.52
C ARG A 838 -9.05 21.21 -19.46
N SER A 839 -10.29 21.04 -19.02
CA SER A 839 -11.34 20.48 -19.85
C SER A 839 -11.58 21.38 -21.06
N GLU A 840 -11.84 20.80 -22.23
CA GLU A 840 -12.24 21.52 -23.43
C GLU A 840 -13.51 20.89 -24.01
N LEU A 841 -14.44 21.69 -24.53
CA LEU A 841 -15.64 21.17 -25.17
C LEU A 841 -15.28 20.44 -26.48
N LYS A 842 -15.33 19.11 -26.46
CA LYS A 842 -15.04 18.23 -27.61
C LYS A 842 -16.22 17.37 -28.04
N ALA A 843 -17.19 17.13 -27.16
CA ALA A 843 -18.41 16.42 -27.49
C ALA A 843 -19.63 16.98 -26.76
N VAL A 844 -20.79 16.93 -27.42
CA VAL A 844 -22.11 17.20 -26.86
C VAL A 844 -22.89 15.89 -26.84
N LEU A 845 -23.39 15.50 -25.67
CA LEU A 845 -24.17 14.29 -25.45
C LEU A 845 -25.62 14.70 -25.23
N CYS A 846 -26.48 14.47 -26.21
CA CYS A 846 -27.87 14.90 -26.16
C CYS A 846 -28.77 13.74 -25.74
N ASP A 847 -29.71 13.98 -24.82
CA ASP A 847 -30.92 13.17 -24.81
C ASP A 847 -31.79 13.46 -26.04
N LEU A 848 -32.82 12.64 -26.25
CA LEU A 848 -33.73 12.75 -27.37
C LEU A 848 -34.99 13.55 -26.99
N ASP A 849 -35.67 13.09 -25.95
CA ASP A 849 -37.03 13.51 -25.62
C ASP A 849 -36.93 14.81 -24.81
N GLY A 850 -37.64 15.88 -25.21
CA GLY A 850 -37.56 17.19 -24.54
C GLY A 850 -36.29 18.01 -24.83
N VAL A 851 -35.28 17.41 -25.48
CA VAL A 851 -34.05 18.09 -25.93
C VAL A 851 -34.03 18.29 -27.45
N ILE A 852 -34.32 17.24 -28.23
CA ILE A 852 -34.27 17.29 -29.70
C ILE A 852 -35.68 17.41 -30.28
N THR A 853 -36.65 16.72 -29.68
CA THR A 853 -38.05 16.71 -30.11
C THR A 853 -38.96 16.57 -28.89
N ASP A 854 -40.16 17.15 -28.93
CA ASP A 854 -41.17 16.96 -27.87
C ASP A 854 -42.03 15.72 -28.17
N THR A 855 -41.47 14.56 -27.91
CA THR A 855 -42.15 13.26 -27.90
C THR A 855 -42.85 12.97 -26.57
N ALA A 856 -42.70 13.84 -25.56
CA ALA A 856 -43.29 13.64 -24.24
C ALA A 856 -44.82 13.59 -24.31
N GLU A 857 -45.42 14.38 -25.20
CA GLU A 857 -46.87 14.34 -25.46
C GLU A 857 -47.30 13.02 -26.12
N LEU A 858 -46.49 12.46 -27.03
CA LEU A 858 -46.76 11.15 -27.64
C LEU A 858 -46.67 10.02 -26.59
N HIS A 859 -45.74 10.14 -25.65
CA HIS A 859 -45.65 9.24 -24.51
C HIS A 859 -46.84 9.35 -23.56
N TYR A 860 -47.31 10.57 -23.26
CA TYR A 860 -48.51 10.81 -22.48
C TYR A 860 -49.74 10.16 -23.12
N GLN A 861 -49.96 10.38 -24.42
CA GLN A 861 -51.08 9.79 -25.16
C GLN A 861 -51.02 8.26 -25.18
N ALA A 862 -49.83 7.69 -25.38
CA ALA A 862 -49.64 6.24 -25.33
C ALA A 862 -49.93 5.68 -23.94
N TRP A 863 -49.45 6.32 -22.87
CA TRP A 863 -49.73 5.90 -21.50
C TRP A 863 -51.20 6.09 -21.12
N GLN A 864 -51.84 7.18 -21.54
CA GLN A 864 -53.26 7.43 -21.30
C GLN A 864 -54.13 6.36 -21.98
N LYS A 865 -53.79 5.93 -23.20
CA LYS A 865 -54.51 4.86 -23.90
C LYS A 865 -54.39 3.53 -23.16
N ILE A 866 -53.22 3.24 -22.58
CA ILE A 866 -52.97 2.04 -21.79
C ILE A 866 -53.69 2.13 -20.44
N ALA A 867 -53.60 3.26 -19.75
CA ALA A 867 -54.28 3.50 -18.50
C ALA A 867 -55.80 3.34 -18.65
N ASN A 868 -56.40 3.94 -19.68
CA ASN A 868 -57.83 3.79 -19.99
C ASN A 868 -58.22 2.33 -20.27
N ARG A 869 -57.39 1.59 -21.01
CA ARG A 869 -57.63 0.17 -21.32
C ARG A 869 -57.65 -0.69 -20.05
N TYR A 870 -56.77 -0.39 -19.11
CA TYR A 870 -56.62 -1.15 -17.87
C TYR A 870 -57.39 -0.54 -16.68
N GLY A 871 -58.19 0.50 -16.91
CA GLY A 871 -58.97 1.18 -15.86
C GLY A 871 -58.11 1.89 -14.80
N LEU A 872 -56.90 2.33 -15.15
CA LEU A 872 -55.98 3.03 -14.26
C LEU A 872 -56.19 4.55 -14.36
N HIS A 873 -56.17 5.24 -13.23
CA HIS A 873 -56.10 6.69 -13.16
C HIS A 873 -54.71 7.16 -13.61
N PHE A 874 -54.68 7.98 -14.66
CA PHE A 874 -53.46 8.58 -15.18
C PHE A 874 -53.73 9.99 -15.68
N ASP A 875 -53.06 10.97 -15.08
CA ASP A 875 -53.15 12.38 -15.41
C ASP A 875 -51.76 12.95 -15.73
N ARG A 876 -51.71 14.25 -16.06
CA ARG A 876 -50.43 14.92 -16.37
C ARG A 876 -49.50 14.98 -15.16
N ALA A 877 -50.01 15.07 -13.94
CA ALA A 877 -49.18 15.10 -12.73
C ALA A 877 -48.49 13.75 -12.46
N VAL A 878 -49.13 12.64 -12.81
CA VAL A 878 -48.50 11.31 -12.80
C VAL A 878 -47.49 11.20 -13.95
N ASN A 879 -47.83 11.66 -15.15
CA ASN A 879 -46.93 11.62 -16.32
C ASN A 879 -45.61 12.35 -16.08
N GLU A 880 -45.63 13.50 -15.42
CA GLU A 880 -44.41 14.26 -15.09
C GLU A 880 -43.41 13.45 -14.26
N LYS A 881 -43.89 12.52 -13.41
CA LYS A 881 -43.04 11.63 -12.62
C LYS A 881 -42.42 10.48 -13.44
N LEU A 882 -42.86 10.30 -14.69
CA LEU A 882 -42.38 9.25 -15.59
C LEU A 882 -41.27 9.75 -16.52
N ARG A 883 -40.99 11.07 -16.56
CA ARG A 883 -39.93 11.63 -17.41
C ARG A 883 -38.57 11.02 -17.07
N GLY A 884 -37.86 10.55 -18.09
CA GLY A 884 -36.56 9.88 -17.92
C GLY A 884 -36.61 8.49 -17.29
N VAL A 885 -37.79 7.92 -17.05
CA VAL A 885 -37.98 6.58 -16.44
C VAL A 885 -38.26 5.54 -17.55
N SER A 886 -37.79 4.31 -17.37
CA SER A 886 -38.03 3.21 -18.32
C SER A 886 -39.52 2.90 -18.47
N ARG A 887 -39.90 2.19 -19.54
CA ARG A 887 -41.31 1.86 -19.82
C ARG A 887 -41.93 0.99 -18.73
N GLU A 888 -41.20 -0.02 -18.28
CA GLU A 888 -41.64 -0.97 -17.27
C GLU A 888 -41.75 -0.28 -15.90
N ALA A 889 -40.72 0.47 -15.48
CA ALA A 889 -40.76 1.23 -14.23
C ALA A 889 -41.82 2.34 -14.25
N SER A 890 -42.08 2.93 -15.42
CA SER A 890 -43.18 3.88 -15.59
C SER A 890 -44.53 3.25 -15.29
N LEU A 891 -44.78 2.02 -15.79
CA LEU A 891 -46.01 1.31 -15.48
C LEU A 891 -46.10 0.97 -13.99
N GLU A 892 -45.00 0.57 -13.36
CA GLU A 892 -44.97 0.32 -11.91
C GLU A 892 -45.32 1.56 -11.09
N LEU A 893 -44.82 2.75 -11.47
CA LEU A 893 -45.18 4.02 -10.84
C LEU A 893 -46.66 4.37 -11.03
N ILE A 894 -47.20 4.16 -12.24
CA ILE A 894 -48.64 4.31 -12.51
C ILE A 894 -49.43 3.36 -11.60
N LEU A 895 -49.03 2.09 -11.52
CA LEU A 895 -49.68 1.10 -10.66
C LEU A 895 -49.60 1.49 -9.19
N ALA A 896 -48.44 1.92 -8.68
CA ALA A 896 -48.25 2.36 -7.31
C ALA A 896 -49.11 3.58 -6.96
N HIS A 897 -49.25 4.54 -7.88
CA HIS A 897 -50.18 5.67 -7.74
C HIS A 897 -51.64 5.21 -7.63
N ASN A 898 -52.00 4.16 -8.37
CA ASN A 898 -53.34 3.58 -8.37
C ASN A 898 -53.60 2.62 -7.17
N ARG A 899 -52.56 2.11 -6.50
CA ARG A 899 -52.71 1.24 -5.30
C ARG A 899 -53.37 1.94 -4.12
N ARG A 900 -53.28 3.27 -4.02
CA ARG A 900 -54.00 4.05 -2.99
C ARG A 900 -55.48 4.27 -3.30
N ILE A 901 -55.91 4.00 -4.54
CA ILE A 901 -57.24 4.36 -5.06
C ILE A 901 -58.11 3.11 -5.28
N SER A 902 -57.53 1.90 -5.29
CA SER A 902 -58.24 0.64 -5.52
C SER A 902 -58.35 -0.22 -4.25
N VAL A 903 -59.47 -0.11 -3.53
CA VAL A 903 -59.94 -1.15 -2.57
C VAL A 903 -61.15 -1.90 -3.14
N SER A 904 -61.52 -1.66 -4.39
CA SER A 904 -62.75 -2.25 -4.92
C SER A 904 -62.74 -2.30 -6.44
N SER A 905 -62.27 -3.43 -6.98
CA SER A 905 -62.76 -4.06 -8.22
C SER A 905 -61.98 -5.36 -8.43
N GLY A 906 -62.68 -6.48 -8.67
CA GLY A 906 -62.12 -7.80 -8.91
C GLY A 906 -61.34 -7.94 -10.22
N GLY A 907 -60.33 -7.11 -10.43
CA GLY A 907 -59.37 -7.24 -11.52
C GLY A 907 -58.30 -8.28 -11.20
N GLU A 908 -57.85 -8.99 -12.23
CA GLU A 908 -56.68 -9.87 -12.14
C GLU A 908 -55.48 -9.15 -11.51
N GLU A 909 -54.63 -9.90 -10.82
CA GLU A 909 -53.41 -9.38 -10.20
C GLU A 909 -52.40 -8.91 -11.27
N TRP A 910 -51.59 -7.91 -10.95
CA TRP A 910 -50.54 -7.41 -11.85
C TRP A 910 -49.27 -8.25 -11.69
N THR A 911 -49.16 -9.33 -12.46
CA THR A 911 -47.94 -10.16 -12.52
C THR A 911 -46.85 -9.51 -13.40
N PRO A 912 -45.56 -9.85 -13.22
CA PRO A 912 -44.46 -9.34 -14.07
C PRO A 912 -44.69 -9.56 -15.57
N GLU A 913 -45.25 -10.71 -15.96
CA GLU A 913 -45.56 -11.04 -17.36
C GLU A 913 -46.64 -10.12 -17.94
N ARG A 914 -47.63 -9.72 -17.11
CA ARG A 914 -48.68 -8.80 -17.50
C ARG A 914 -48.16 -7.37 -17.63
N ILE A 915 -47.30 -6.93 -16.71
CA ILE A 915 -46.60 -5.64 -16.80
C ILE A 915 -45.81 -5.57 -18.10
N LYS A 916 -45.03 -6.61 -18.42
CA LYS A 916 -44.25 -6.69 -19.66
C LYS A 916 -45.13 -6.63 -20.90
N ARG A 917 -46.29 -7.32 -20.90
CA ARG A 917 -47.27 -7.27 -22.00
C ARG A 917 -47.87 -5.88 -22.18
N ALA A 918 -48.32 -5.25 -21.10
CA ALA A 918 -48.89 -3.91 -21.15
C ALA A 918 -47.85 -2.85 -21.59
N ALA A 919 -46.59 -2.99 -21.17
CA ALA A 919 -45.49 -2.16 -21.65
C ALA A 919 -45.20 -2.37 -23.15
N ALA A 920 -45.28 -3.60 -23.65
CA ALA A 920 -45.15 -3.90 -25.07
C ALA A 920 -46.33 -3.33 -25.89
N GLU A 921 -47.56 -3.42 -25.39
CA GLU A 921 -48.73 -2.78 -26.00
C GLU A 921 -48.59 -1.26 -26.07
N LYS A 922 -48.10 -0.63 -24.98
CA LYS A 922 -47.77 0.80 -24.95
C LYS A 922 -46.79 1.16 -26.04
N ASN A 923 -45.76 0.34 -26.23
CA ASN A 923 -44.76 0.56 -27.28
C ASN A 923 -45.38 0.49 -28.68
N GLY A 924 -46.26 -0.47 -28.94
CA GLY A 924 -47.00 -0.55 -30.22
C GLY A 924 -47.84 0.69 -30.50
N VAL A 925 -48.54 1.21 -29.47
CA VAL A 925 -49.28 2.48 -29.59
C VAL A 925 -48.32 3.64 -29.86
N TYR A 926 -47.21 3.74 -29.13
CA TYR A 926 -46.24 4.80 -29.32
C TYR A 926 -45.62 4.79 -30.72
N VAL A 927 -45.23 3.62 -31.24
CA VAL A 927 -44.68 3.47 -32.60
C VAL A 927 -45.70 3.92 -33.67
N SER A 928 -47.00 3.64 -33.47
CA SER A 928 -48.04 4.14 -34.38
C SER A 928 -48.18 5.67 -34.33
N LEU A 929 -48.00 6.29 -33.16
CA LEU A 929 -48.06 7.75 -33.01
C LEU A 929 -46.87 8.45 -33.67
N LEU A 930 -45.71 7.78 -33.77
CA LEU A 930 -44.54 8.29 -34.49
C LEU A 930 -44.77 8.46 -36.00
N GLU A 931 -45.85 7.91 -36.60
CA GLU A 931 -46.17 8.07 -38.05
C GLU A 931 -46.38 9.51 -38.48
N ASN A 932 -46.76 10.37 -37.55
CA ASN A 932 -46.97 11.78 -37.83
C ASN A 932 -45.73 12.65 -37.54
N LEU A 933 -44.62 12.06 -37.08
CA LEU A 933 -43.40 12.77 -36.73
C LEU A 933 -42.56 13.07 -37.98
N GLY A 934 -42.08 14.30 -38.12
CA GLY A 934 -41.22 14.74 -39.22
C GLY A 934 -40.29 15.90 -38.85
N PRO A 935 -39.53 16.44 -39.81
CA PRO A 935 -38.50 17.46 -39.55
C PRO A 935 -38.99 18.77 -38.88
N ALA A 936 -40.30 19.08 -38.95
CA ALA A 936 -40.90 20.23 -38.30
C ALA A 936 -41.01 20.08 -36.77
N ASP A 937 -40.89 18.85 -36.26
CA ASP A 937 -41.00 18.52 -34.83
C ASP A 937 -39.64 18.56 -34.11
N ILE A 938 -38.59 19.03 -34.79
CA ILE A 938 -37.30 19.35 -34.18
C ILE A 938 -37.46 20.64 -33.36
N LEU A 939 -37.07 20.59 -32.09
CA LEU A 939 -37.19 21.73 -31.20
C LEU A 939 -36.35 22.94 -31.68
N PRO A 940 -36.81 24.19 -31.44
CA PRO A 940 -36.10 25.39 -31.87
C PRO A 940 -34.65 25.44 -31.38
N GLY A 941 -33.73 25.96 -32.19
CA GLY A 941 -32.31 26.11 -31.83
C GLY A 941 -31.41 24.88 -32.09
N ILE A 942 -31.98 23.67 -32.14
CA ILE A 942 -31.20 22.43 -32.28
C ILE A 942 -30.49 22.30 -33.64
N ALA A 943 -31.20 22.54 -34.74
CA ALA A 943 -30.59 22.44 -36.08
C ALA A 943 -29.46 23.47 -36.32
N PRO A 944 -29.61 24.76 -35.93
CA PRO A 944 -28.51 25.72 -35.92
C PRO A 944 -27.33 25.27 -35.04
N LEU A 945 -27.59 24.84 -33.81
CA LEU A 945 -26.56 24.38 -32.88
C LEU A 945 -25.76 23.22 -33.47
N PHE A 946 -26.43 22.19 -33.99
CA PHE A 946 -25.77 21.02 -34.58
C PHE A 946 -24.90 21.37 -35.78
N THR A 947 -25.34 22.35 -36.58
CA THR A 947 -24.54 22.85 -37.70
C THR A 947 -23.25 23.50 -37.18
N GLU A 948 -23.36 24.41 -36.21
CA GLU A 948 -22.21 25.10 -35.63
C GLU A 948 -21.23 24.13 -34.92
N LEU A 949 -21.74 23.16 -34.16
CA LEU A 949 -20.92 22.15 -33.48
C LEU A 949 -20.10 21.34 -34.49
N ARG A 950 -20.70 20.91 -35.60
CA ARG A 950 -20.02 20.14 -36.65
C ARG A 950 -18.98 20.97 -37.40
N GLU A 951 -19.27 22.24 -37.71
CA GLU A 951 -18.31 23.16 -38.32
C GLU A 951 -17.06 23.35 -37.44
N ARG A 952 -17.22 23.25 -36.12
CA ARG A 952 -16.13 23.34 -35.13
C ARG A 952 -15.48 21.99 -34.81
N GLY A 953 -15.94 20.90 -35.42
CA GLY A 953 -15.42 19.54 -35.19
C GLY A 953 -15.81 18.93 -33.84
N ILE A 954 -16.82 19.47 -33.16
CA ILE A 954 -17.34 18.94 -31.90
C ILE A 954 -18.26 17.76 -32.21
N LYS A 955 -18.05 16.65 -31.51
CA LYS A 955 -18.81 15.42 -31.70
C LYS A 955 -20.21 15.55 -31.13
N ILE A 956 -21.20 14.99 -31.82
CA ILE A 956 -22.60 14.99 -31.37
C ILE A 956 -23.06 13.55 -31.20
N ILE A 957 -23.31 13.14 -29.96
CA ILE A 957 -23.73 11.78 -29.64
C ILE A 957 -25.13 11.81 -29.06
N LEU A 958 -26.00 10.89 -29.50
CA LEU A 958 -27.31 10.69 -28.89
C LEU A 958 -27.21 9.68 -27.74
N ALA A 959 -27.63 10.08 -26.55
CA ALA A 959 -27.62 9.31 -25.31
C ALA A 959 -29.05 9.15 -24.77
N SER A 960 -29.88 8.43 -25.52
CA SER A 960 -31.30 8.21 -25.17
C SER A 960 -31.56 6.83 -24.59
N ALA A 961 -32.41 6.79 -23.55
CA ALA A 961 -32.90 5.55 -22.96
C ALA A 961 -33.90 4.78 -23.86
N SER A 962 -34.36 5.39 -24.94
CA SER A 962 -35.43 4.85 -25.78
C SER A 962 -34.88 3.91 -26.87
N ALA A 963 -35.33 2.65 -26.86
CA ALA A 963 -35.07 1.71 -27.95
C ALA A 963 -35.62 2.18 -29.32
N ASN A 964 -36.54 3.16 -29.33
CA ASN A 964 -37.09 3.74 -30.56
C ASN A 964 -36.26 4.95 -31.06
N ALA A 965 -35.20 5.37 -30.36
CA ALA A 965 -34.43 6.56 -30.70
C ALA A 965 -33.88 6.55 -32.15
N PRO A 966 -33.35 5.43 -32.70
CA PRO A 966 -32.93 5.40 -34.10
C PRO A 966 -34.06 5.68 -35.10
N GLU A 967 -35.26 5.16 -34.81
CA GLU A 967 -36.44 5.35 -35.67
C GLU A 967 -36.96 6.79 -35.60
N VAL A 968 -36.96 7.39 -34.40
CA VAL A 968 -37.29 8.82 -34.22
C VAL A 968 -36.33 9.69 -35.03
N CYS A 969 -35.01 9.47 -34.90
CA CYS A 969 -33.99 10.19 -35.67
C CYS A 969 -34.16 10.05 -37.19
N ARG A 970 -34.54 8.84 -37.65
CA ARG A 970 -34.80 8.58 -39.08
C ARG A 970 -35.97 9.39 -39.60
N ARG A 971 -37.05 9.50 -38.82
CA ARG A 971 -38.27 10.25 -39.19
C ARG A 971 -38.06 11.77 -39.16
N LEU A 972 -37.34 12.25 -38.15
CA LEU A 972 -36.91 13.65 -38.06
C LEU A 972 -35.88 14.04 -39.14
N GLY A 973 -35.24 13.07 -39.80
CA GLY A 973 -34.23 13.31 -40.83
C GLY A 973 -32.88 13.78 -40.29
N ILE A 974 -32.55 13.43 -39.04
CA ILE A 974 -31.36 13.90 -38.32
C ILE A 974 -30.33 12.81 -38.01
N THR A 975 -30.55 11.56 -38.42
CA THR A 975 -29.62 10.44 -38.15
C THR A 975 -28.18 10.76 -38.54
N GLU A 976 -27.97 11.34 -39.73
CA GLU A 976 -26.64 11.72 -40.26
C GLU A 976 -25.99 12.91 -39.54
N ARG A 977 -26.73 13.58 -38.63
CA ARG A 977 -26.18 14.69 -37.82
C ARG A 977 -25.37 14.18 -36.64
N PHE A 978 -25.68 13.00 -36.13
CA PHE A 978 -24.97 12.36 -35.02
C PHE A 978 -23.72 11.62 -35.51
N ASP A 979 -22.62 11.71 -34.76
CA ASP A 979 -21.44 10.87 -35.00
C ASP A 979 -21.68 9.43 -34.51
N ALA A 980 -22.49 9.26 -33.46
CA ALA A 980 -22.96 7.95 -32.99
C ALA A 980 -24.25 8.08 -32.19
N ILE A 981 -24.96 6.96 -32.05
CA ILE A 981 -26.14 6.81 -31.17
C ILE A 981 -25.81 5.68 -30.20
N VAL A 982 -25.93 5.94 -28.90
CA VAL A 982 -25.75 4.90 -27.87
C VAL A 982 -26.87 3.87 -27.99
N ASP A 983 -26.50 2.59 -28.01
CA ASP A 983 -27.46 1.51 -27.88
C ASP A 983 -27.87 1.36 -26.41
N PRO A 984 -29.13 1.64 -26.03
CA PRO A 984 -29.57 1.48 -24.64
C PRO A 984 -29.52 0.02 -24.15
N ALA A 985 -29.44 -0.97 -25.05
CA ALA A 985 -29.23 -2.37 -24.65
C ALA A 985 -27.76 -2.68 -24.27
N SER A 986 -26.82 -1.78 -24.61
CA SER A 986 -25.39 -1.93 -24.30
C SER A 986 -24.99 -1.42 -22.92
N VAL A 987 -25.90 -0.71 -22.23
CA VAL A 987 -25.67 -0.16 -20.88
C VAL A 987 -26.30 -1.04 -19.81
N LYS A 988 -25.68 -1.13 -18.63
CA LYS A 988 -26.15 -2.01 -17.55
C LYS A 988 -27.29 -1.37 -16.76
N MET A 989 -27.14 -0.10 -16.44
CA MET A 989 -28.12 0.68 -15.69
C MET A 989 -28.57 1.89 -16.49
N MET A 990 -29.83 2.27 -16.30
CA MET A 990 -30.40 3.49 -16.88
C MET A 990 -30.21 4.68 -15.95
N LYS A 991 -30.48 5.89 -16.45
CA LYS A 991 -30.54 7.12 -15.65
C LYS A 991 -31.38 6.86 -14.37
N PRO A 992 -30.92 7.27 -13.17
CA PRO A 992 -29.88 8.26 -12.90
C PRO A 992 -28.44 7.72 -12.86
N GLU A 993 -28.19 6.47 -13.25
CA GLU A 993 -26.83 5.94 -13.31
C GLU A 993 -26.04 6.48 -14.53
N PRO A 994 -24.72 6.65 -14.42
CA PRO A 994 -23.91 7.37 -15.40
C PRO A 994 -23.62 6.59 -16.70
N ASP A 995 -24.06 5.33 -16.80
CA ASP A 995 -23.67 4.37 -17.84
C ASP A 995 -23.88 4.92 -19.25
N ILE A 996 -25.05 5.50 -19.53
CA ILE A 996 -25.40 5.95 -20.88
C ILE A 996 -24.53 7.11 -21.37
N PHE A 997 -24.18 8.05 -20.47
CA PHE A 997 -23.36 9.19 -20.83
C PHE A 997 -21.87 8.83 -20.89
N LEU A 998 -21.40 7.93 -20.03
CA LEU A 998 -20.04 7.40 -20.13
C LEU A 998 -19.85 6.55 -21.39
N ALA A 999 -20.85 5.75 -21.77
CA ALA A 999 -20.87 5.05 -23.05
C ALA A 999 -20.87 6.03 -24.24
N ALA A 1000 -21.65 7.11 -24.16
CA ALA A 1000 -21.68 8.15 -25.18
C ALA A 1000 -20.30 8.83 -25.36
N ALA A 1001 -19.62 9.19 -24.25
CA ALA A 1001 -18.28 9.76 -24.29
C ALA A 1001 -17.25 8.78 -24.91
N ALA A 1002 -17.35 7.49 -24.57
CA ALA A 1002 -16.50 6.46 -25.15
C ALA A 1002 -16.71 6.31 -26.68
N LEU A 1003 -17.97 6.33 -27.15
CA LEU A 1003 -18.30 6.32 -28.58
C LEU A 1003 -17.79 7.56 -29.32
N ALA A 1004 -17.79 8.73 -28.65
CA ALA A 1004 -17.19 9.94 -29.22
C ALA A 1004 -15.66 9.84 -29.37
N GLY A 1005 -15.01 8.88 -28.68
CA GLY A 1005 -13.56 8.83 -28.58
C GLY A 1005 -12.99 10.02 -27.81
N VAL A 1006 -13.78 10.61 -26.90
CA VAL A 1006 -13.45 11.81 -26.11
C VAL A 1006 -13.39 11.44 -24.62
N TRP A 1007 -12.55 12.12 -23.84
CA TRP A 1007 -12.53 11.91 -22.40
C TRP A 1007 -13.80 12.50 -21.77
N HIS A 1008 -14.42 11.82 -20.81
CA HIS A 1008 -15.74 12.21 -20.29
C HIS A 1008 -15.79 13.67 -19.79
N THR A 1009 -14.75 14.18 -19.13
CA THR A 1009 -14.72 15.58 -18.68
C THR A 1009 -14.59 16.63 -19.79
N ASP A 1010 -14.31 16.21 -21.03
CA ASP A 1010 -14.30 17.05 -22.24
C ASP A 1010 -15.67 17.02 -22.96
N CYS A 1011 -16.69 16.44 -22.32
CA CYS A 1011 -18.06 16.35 -22.82
C CYS A 1011 -18.98 17.30 -22.04
N VAL A 1012 -20.04 17.77 -22.71
CA VAL A 1012 -21.20 18.39 -22.05
C VAL A 1012 -22.45 17.58 -22.38
N GLY A 1013 -23.29 17.31 -21.39
CA GLY A 1013 -24.57 16.66 -21.57
C GLY A 1013 -25.73 17.65 -21.57
N ILE A 1014 -26.74 17.44 -22.42
CA ILE A 1014 -27.95 18.26 -22.49
C ILE A 1014 -29.16 17.37 -22.18
N GLU A 1015 -29.97 17.79 -21.21
CA GLU A 1015 -31.04 16.98 -20.62
C GLU A 1015 -32.22 17.84 -20.14
N ASP A 1016 -33.46 17.30 -20.18
CA ASP A 1016 -34.67 17.96 -19.66
C ASP A 1016 -35.19 17.38 -18.33
N ALA A 1017 -34.64 16.26 -17.84
CA ALA A 1017 -35.03 15.57 -16.62
C ALA A 1017 -33.95 15.54 -15.53
N GLN A 1018 -34.37 15.61 -14.25
CA GLN A 1018 -33.47 15.55 -13.10
C GLN A 1018 -32.61 14.27 -13.08
N ALA A 1019 -33.18 13.12 -13.45
CA ALA A 1019 -32.45 11.85 -13.46
C ALA A 1019 -31.27 11.87 -14.44
N GLY A 1020 -31.39 12.54 -15.60
CA GLY A 1020 -30.25 12.66 -16.51
C GLY A 1020 -29.20 13.66 -16.04
N ILE A 1021 -29.59 14.74 -15.34
CA ILE A 1021 -28.64 15.64 -14.67
C ILE A 1021 -27.86 14.90 -13.59
N ASP A 1022 -28.54 14.09 -12.76
CA ASP A 1022 -27.89 13.27 -11.73
C ASP A 1022 -26.88 12.28 -12.36
N ALA A 1023 -27.23 11.68 -13.51
CA ALA A 1023 -26.35 10.78 -14.26
C ALA A 1023 -25.12 11.49 -14.85
N LEU A 1024 -25.28 12.70 -15.40
CA LEU A 1024 -24.17 13.52 -15.91
C LEU A 1024 -23.22 13.92 -14.79
N ASN A 1025 -23.77 14.39 -13.67
CA ASN A 1025 -23.00 14.77 -12.49
C ASN A 1025 -22.24 13.56 -11.91
N ALA A 1026 -22.90 12.39 -11.86
CA ALA A 1026 -22.24 11.15 -11.44
C ALA A 1026 -21.10 10.72 -12.37
N ALA A 1027 -21.19 11.01 -13.67
CA ALA A 1027 -20.15 10.75 -14.66
C ALA A 1027 -19.01 11.79 -14.64
N GLY A 1028 -19.13 12.88 -13.86
CA GLY A 1028 -18.22 14.02 -13.91
C GLY A 1028 -18.27 14.76 -15.26
N ILE A 1029 -19.42 14.72 -15.94
CA ILE A 1029 -19.69 15.39 -17.21
C ILE A 1029 -20.47 16.66 -16.93
N LYS A 1030 -20.05 17.79 -17.51
CA LYS A 1030 -20.75 19.08 -17.34
C LYS A 1030 -22.17 18.98 -17.88
N SER A 1031 -23.13 19.55 -17.17
CA SER A 1031 -24.56 19.32 -17.44
C SER A 1031 -25.32 20.61 -17.79
N VAL A 1032 -26.17 20.52 -18.81
CA VAL A 1032 -27.07 21.59 -19.25
C VAL A 1032 -28.52 21.11 -19.11
N GLY A 1033 -29.27 21.76 -18.24
CA GLY A 1033 -30.69 21.50 -18.02
C GLY A 1033 -31.60 22.35 -18.91
N ILE A 1034 -32.60 21.73 -19.54
CA ILE A 1034 -33.67 22.40 -20.30
C ILE A 1034 -34.94 22.50 -19.43
N GLY A 1035 -35.50 23.70 -19.30
CA GLY A 1035 -36.80 23.92 -18.66
C GLY A 1035 -36.72 24.33 -17.18
N ALA A 1036 -37.57 23.72 -16.33
CA ALA A 1036 -37.65 24.05 -14.90
C ALA A 1036 -36.28 23.89 -14.22
N ALA A 1037 -35.98 24.67 -13.17
CA ALA A 1037 -34.66 24.67 -12.52
C ALA A 1037 -34.26 23.27 -12.00
N LEU A 1038 -33.51 22.52 -12.83
CA LEU A 1038 -32.98 21.20 -12.51
C LEU A 1038 -31.82 21.37 -11.52
N ARG A 1039 -31.89 20.67 -10.39
CA ARG A 1039 -30.91 20.84 -9.31
C ARG A 1039 -29.57 20.26 -9.75
N GLY A 1040 -28.50 21.00 -9.48
CA GLY A 1040 -27.14 20.55 -9.78
C GLY A 1040 -26.76 20.60 -11.26
N ALA A 1041 -27.58 21.17 -12.14
CA ALA A 1041 -27.14 21.45 -13.51
C ALA A 1041 -26.11 22.60 -13.51
N ASP A 1042 -25.01 22.47 -14.25
CA ASP A 1042 -23.99 23.53 -14.35
C ASP A 1042 -24.51 24.77 -15.10
N LEU A 1043 -25.38 24.54 -16.09
CA LEU A 1043 -26.11 25.56 -16.82
C LEU A 1043 -27.58 25.17 -16.92
N THR A 1044 -28.49 26.14 -16.78
CA THR A 1044 -29.92 25.94 -17.06
C THR A 1044 -30.40 26.95 -18.10
N VAL A 1045 -31.17 26.47 -19.07
CA VAL A 1045 -31.84 27.31 -20.06
C VAL A 1045 -33.34 27.05 -20.02
N CYS A 1046 -34.16 28.09 -20.21
CA CYS A 1046 -35.61 27.95 -20.13
C CYS A 1046 -36.22 27.29 -21.38
N ASP A 1047 -35.51 27.30 -22.51
CA ASP A 1047 -35.96 26.76 -23.80
C ASP A 1047 -34.76 26.39 -24.68
N THR A 1048 -34.93 25.43 -25.59
CA THR A 1048 -33.86 24.94 -26.49
C THR A 1048 -33.38 26.00 -27.48
N SER A 1049 -34.19 27.03 -27.79
CA SER A 1049 -33.77 28.15 -28.64
C SER A 1049 -32.59 28.95 -28.08
N LEU A 1050 -32.32 28.83 -26.78
CA LEU A 1050 -31.20 29.48 -26.11
C LEU A 1050 -29.94 28.63 -26.03
N LEU A 1051 -29.93 27.44 -26.66
CA LEU A 1051 -28.75 26.60 -26.79
C LEU A 1051 -27.89 27.08 -27.96
N GLU A 1052 -26.77 27.71 -27.61
CA GLU A 1052 -25.77 28.19 -28.56
C GLU A 1052 -24.39 27.70 -28.12
N TYR A 1053 -23.49 27.46 -29.08
CA TYR A 1053 -22.14 26.98 -28.79
C TYR A 1053 -21.43 27.83 -27.73
N ARG A 1054 -21.56 29.17 -27.81
CA ARG A 1054 -20.92 30.10 -26.87
C ARG A 1054 -21.27 29.77 -25.41
N ARG A 1055 -22.54 29.47 -25.11
CA ARG A 1055 -22.98 29.17 -23.74
C ARG A 1055 -22.48 27.80 -23.27
N LEU A 1056 -22.39 26.83 -24.19
CA LEU A 1056 -21.79 25.53 -23.88
C LEU A 1056 -20.28 25.65 -23.63
N ALA A 1057 -19.61 26.50 -24.40
CA ALA A 1057 -18.17 26.74 -24.27
C ALA A 1057 -17.80 27.48 -22.97
N GLU A 1058 -18.66 28.38 -22.47
CA GLU A 1058 -18.47 29.10 -21.20
C GLU A 1058 -18.39 28.17 -19.97
N LEU A 1059 -18.83 26.92 -20.09
CA LEU A 1059 -18.67 25.92 -19.04
C LEU A 1059 -17.23 25.40 -18.90
N PHE A 1060 -16.36 25.61 -19.89
CA PHE A 1060 -14.99 25.09 -20.00
C PHE A 1060 -13.96 26.20 -19.95
#